data_AF-A0A484FIM1-F1
#
_entry.id   AF-A0A484FIM1-F1
#
_cell.length_a   1.000
_cell.length_b   1.000
_cell.length_c   1.000
_cell.angle_alpha   90.00
_cell.angle_beta   90.00
_cell.angle_gamma   90.00
#
_symmetry.space_group_name_H-M   'P 1'
#
loop_
_entity.id
_entity.type
_entity.pdbx_description
1 polymer ?
#
loop_
_entity_poly.entity_id
_entity_poly.type
_entity_poly.pdbx_seq_one_letter_code
_entity_poly.pdbx_strand_id
1 'polypeptide(L)'
;MHWLSLLIPTIFLPTALADPRPNYKPLPPLREQAATQDLWTSQRKAQIPALLKKHGVEAWLVSQREYAEETVFWSLKPATAFSARRRTTCLYLAEPLASSARQPGCIVGWTTDVWDLLKQHLAAANPSTIAVNAHPEIAFASGLHAGEYQAMAAGLGGEWTSRMVVKPEIAVEYIASQPAAKLPQYREIMETAWAMIARAFSEEVVVPGRTTAGDVEWWLREEIVAHNFSTWFHPSVSVVDEALPFLMEVEQQDLEGGAGGRVIEYGDMLHVDFGLTAMGLNTDTQHLGYVLRPDEDDVPASLKEGLKKGNKLQDIVRRNIAVGKTGNEMLKSSLEEMHAEGIQGRVYTHPIGDFGHAAGPLIGLTNMQDYVSASGELAAVRNMWFSVELFVEHYVPERNQTLWFALEEDVYWAGEDKGWQWVCNPQPHLNTVVRQIKALSHHAKRLIHETLTISCWALIQGHCESSTVLVSLSLAGSNNVRYSSYTTDLLAIYISKSRSPYINLSIEHHLLQTTPSDSTVLFLYTNRPSIVIGRNQNPWLEVNLPLLQSLDSNDAIDLVRRRSGGGTVFHDEGNVNYSVICPPANFDRDTHAEMVVRALTSLGVDSAAVNCRHDIVVTVPPASPTTPTKTRADDTTSSTAASTTTPTPALSCTGKLLANAENTYKISGSAYKLTRLRSLHHGTCLLSSPNLPRIGRFLRSPAEPFIKARGVESVRSRIRNVGIQDTKQFEKAVVAEFGKMYGAFDVEAELGEEDAEQVERVKKGIRELESRDWIYGQTPLFTFSTHPFEEDARERPTLPANFKLSFESRHGLIQQFTLDGISSAKPKTLSKAILDSQLWEIGDWTERLRAGGLEDKDASAVGQWLNSVLGKTQV
;
A
#
# COMPACT_ATOMS: atom_id res chain seq x y z
N MET A 1 33.07 -58.20 -13.33
CA MET A 1 33.01 -57.53 -14.65
C MET A 1 31.72 -56.73 -14.66
N HIS A 2 31.83 -55.40 -14.58
CA HIS A 2 31.52 -54.47 -15.70
C HIS A 2 30.00 -54.33 -15.92
N TRP A 3 29.32 -53.34 -15.32
CA TRP A 3 29.38 -51.87 -15.50
C TRP A 3 28.33 -51.39 -16.52
N LEU A 4 27.32 -50.66 -16.04
CA LEU A 4 26.69 -49.53 -16.74
C LEU A 4 25.69 -48.83 -15.79
N SER A 5 26.16 -47.76 -15.14
CA SER A 5 25.34 -46.85 -14.35
C SER A 5 25.23 -45.53 -15.12
N LEU A 6 24.02 -45.17 -15.54
CA LEU A 6 23.75 -43.89 -16.21
C LEU A 6 23.72 -42.76 -15.18
N LEU A 7 24.75 -41.93 -15.19
CA LEU A 7 24.79 -40.65 -14.49
C LEU A 7 23.91 -39.65 -15.26
N ILE A 8 22.76 -39.29 -14.69
CA ILE A 8 22.04 -38.08 -15.07
C ILE A 8 22.67 -36.93 -14.26
N PRO A 9 23.20 -35.87 -14.89
CA PRO A 9 23.71 -34.73 -14.15
C PRO A 9 22.54 -33.95 -13.57
N THR A 10 22.40 -33.95 -12.25
CA THR A 10 21.54 -33.03 -11.52
C THR A 10 22.07 -31.61 -11.75
N ILE A 11 21.41 -30.88 -12.66
CA ILE A 11 21.64 -29.44 -12.82
C ILE A 11 21.15 -28.79 -11.52
N PHE A 12 22.09 -28.45 -10.65
CA PHE A 12 21.84 -27.49 -9.59
C PHE A 12 21.47 -26.17 -10.27
N LEU A 13 20.18 -25.82 -10.26
CA LEU A 13 19.83 -24.41 -10.41
C LEU A 13 20.54 -23.67 -9.27
N PRO A 14 21.26 -22.57 -9.54
CA PRO A 14 21.65 -21.68 -8.47
C PRO A 14 20.36 -21.17 -7.83
N THR A 15 20.14 -21.52 -6.56
CA THR A 15 19.21 -20.78 -5.72
C THR A 15 19.61 -19.31 -5.81
N ALA A 16 18.73 -18.48 -6.35
CA ALA A 16 18.94 -17.04 -6.35
C ALA A 16 19.21 -16.64 -4.90
N LEU A 17 20.42 -16.15 -4.62
CA LEU A 17 20.73 -15.52 -3.35
C LEU A 17 19.73 -14.37 -3.21
N ALA A 18 18.89 -14.44 -2.16
CA ALA A 18 17.94 -13.39 -1.87
C ALA A 18 18.69 -12.06 -1.70
N ASP A 19 18.07 -10.96 -2.13
CA ASP A 19 18.58 -9.62 -1.89
C ASP A 19 18.82 -9.47 -0.37
N PRO A 20 20.05 -9.14 0.08
CA PRO A 20 20.37 -9.09 1.52
C PRO A 20 19.72 -7.90 2.24
N ARG A 21 19.01 -7.02 1.52
CA ARG A 21 18.27 -5.90 2.11
C ARG A 21 16.94 -6.37 2.71
N PRO A 22 16.50 -5.79 3.85
CA PRO A 22 15.23 -6.13 4.49
C PRO A 22 14.04 -5.80 3.57
N ASN A 23 13.01 -6.65 3.59
CA ASN A 23 11.83 -6.51 2.72
C ASN A 23 10.54 -6.40 3.54
N TYR A 24 9.64 -5.54 3.07
CA TYR A 24 8.27 -5.44 3.57
C TYR A 24 7.55 -6.80 3.48
N LYS A 25 7.03 -7.27 4.62
CA LYS A 25 6.19 -8.47 4.70
C LYS A 25 4.72 -8.05 4.85
N PRO A 26 3.85 -8.35 3.89
CA PRO A 26 2.43 -8.05 4.03
C PRO A 26 1.81 -8.94 5.11
N LEU A 27 1.02 -8.34 6.01
CA LEU A 27 0.28 -9.09 7.01
C LEU A 27 -0.79 -10.02 6.36
N PRO A 28 -1.09 -11.19 6.95
CA PRO A 28 -2.19 -12.05 6.50
C PRO A 28 -3.55 -11.33 6.55
N PRO A 29 -4.60 -11.82 5.86
CA PRO A 29 -5.95 -11.29 5.99
C PRO A 29 -6.47 -11.35 7.45
N LEU A 30 -7.23 -10.35 7.89
CA LEU A 30 -7.68 -10.21 9.29
C LEU A 30 -8.35 -11.46 9.90
N ARG A 31 -9.03 -12.28 9.10
CA ARG A 31 -9.63 -13.54 9.58
C ARG A 31 -8.58 -14.60 9.93
N GLU A 32 -7.50 -14.66 9.14
CA GLU A 32 -6.37 -15.55 9.36
C GLU A 32 -5.53 -15.06 10.55
N GLN A 33 -5.29 -13.74 10.64
CA GLN A 33 -4.66 -13.13 11.82
C GLN A 33 -5.40 -13.53 13.11
N ALA A 34 -6.73 -13.38 13.14
CA ALA A 34 -7.53 -13.70 14.31
C ALA A 34 -7.46 -15.19 14.70
N ALA A 35 -7.51 -16.11 13.73
CA ALA A 35 -7.38 -17.54 13.99
C ALA A 35 -5.99 -17.91 14.55
N THR A 36 -4.93 -17.30 14.02
CA THR A 36 -3.55 -17.47 14.48
C THR A 36 -3.35 -16.92 15.90
N GLN A 37 -3.88 -15.74 16.20
CA GLN A 37 -3.88 -15.16 17.54
C GLN A 37 -4.64 -16.03 18.55
N ASP A 38 -5.84 -16.51 18.21
CA ASP A 38 -6.63 -17.39 19.07
C ASP A 38 -5.92 -18.73 19.34
N LEU A 39 -5.17 -19.25 18.37
CA LEU A 39 -4.30 -20.41 18.56
C LEU A 39 -3.16 -20.13 19.57
N TRP A 40 -2.45 -19.01 19.43
CA TRP A 40 -1.40 -18.62 20.39
C TRP A 40 -1.93 -18.42 21.80
N THR A 41 -3.06 -17.72 21.96
CA THR A 41 -3.75 -17.53 23.25
C THR A 41 -4.18 -18.87 23.84
N SER A 42 -4.65 -19.81 23.03
CA SER A 42 -5.03 -21.16 23.49
C SER A 42 -3.82 -21.98 23.95
N GLN A 43 -2.70 -21.93 23.21
CA GLN A 43 -1.43 -22.57 23.59
C GLN A 43 -0.89 -22.02 24.92
N ARG A 44 -0.94 -20.70 25.12
CA ARG A 44 -0.51 -20.06 26.37
C ARG A 44 -1.42 -20.41 27.54
N LYS A 45 -2.75 -20.35 27.38
CA LYS A 45 -3.72 -20.72 28.42
C LYS A 45 -3.59 -22.16 28.90
N ALA A 46 -3.19 -23.09 28.02
CA ALA A 46 -2.96 -24.48 28.39
C ALA A 46 -1.82 -24.66 29.43
N GLN A 47 -0.93 -23.67 29.59
CA GLN A 47 0.19 -23.72 30.54
C GLN A 47 -0.20 -23.23 31.95
N ILE A 48 -1.33 -22.52 32.12
CA ILE A 48 -1.74 -21.92 33.40
C ILE A 48 -1.74 -22.94 34.56
N PRO A 49 -2.29 -24.17 34.44
CA PRO A 49 -2.29 -25.13 35.55
C PRO A 49 -0.88 -25.51 36.02
N ALA A 50 0.08 -25.63 35.09
CA ALA A 50 1.49 -25.91 35.44
C ALA A 50 2.18 -24.70 36.07
N LEU A 51 1.86 -23.49 35.59
CA LEU A 51 2.34 -22.22 36.16
C LEU A 51 1.86 -22.01 37.60
N LEU A 52 0.60 -22.32 37.89
CA LEU A 52 0.04 -22.25 39.24
C LEU A 52 0.74 -23.24 40.20
N LYS A 53 0.95 -24.49 39.76
CA LYS A 53 1.72 -25.49 40.52
C LYS A 53 3.16 -25.05 40.76
N LYS A 54 3.83 -24.46 39.76
CA LYS A 54 5.21 -23.94 39.87
C LYS A 54 5.35 -22.93 41.00
N HIS A 55 4.38 -22.02 41.13
CA HIS A 55 4.39 -20.93 42.11
C HIS A 55 3.65 -21.25 43.42
N GLY A 56 3.21 -22.50 43.62
CA GLY A 56 2.58 -22.95 44.86
C GLY A 56 1.20 -22.34 45.13
N VAL A 57 0.43 -22.06 44.08
CA VAL A 57 -0.92 -21.48 44.19
C VAL A 57 -1.95 -22.42 43.59
N GLU A 58 -3.13 -22.55 44.21
CA GLU A 58 -4.18 -23.46 43.75
C GLU A 58 -5.17 -22.83 42.76
N ALA A 59 -5.41 -21.52 42.84
CA ALA A 59 -6.28 -20.78 41.93
C ALA A 59 -5.73 -19.40 41.55
N TRP A 60 -6.06 -18.89 40.37
CA TRP A 60 -5.81 -17.51 39.96
C TRP A 60 -7.11 -16.87 39.47
N LEU A 61 -7.42 -15.72 40.05
CA LEU A 61 -8.64 -14.97 39.81
C LEU A 61 -8.29 -13.61 39.19
N VAL A 62 -8.75 -13.40 37.96
CA VAL A 62 -8.67 -12.13 37.23
C VAL A 62 -10.06 -11.51 37.25
N SER A 63 -10.24 -10.31 37.83
CA SER A 63 -11.52 -9.60 37.91
C SER A 63 -11.39 -8.22 37.30
N GLN A 64 -12.31 -7.87 36.40
CA GLN A 64 -12.21 -6.65 35.61
C GLN A 64 -13.58 -6.18 35.11
N ARG A 65 -13.61 -4.97 34.55
CA ARG A 65 -14.82 -4.40 33.94
C ARG A 65 -14.51 -3.82 32.55
N GLU A 66 -15.55 -3.66 31.75
CA GLU A 66 -15.51 -2.98 30.44
C GLU A 66 -14.95 -1.55 30.60
N TYR A 67 -13.86 -1.25 29.89
CA TYR A 67 -13.04 -0.03 30.01
C TYR A 67 -12.27 0.13 31.34
N ALA A 68 -12.13 -0.96 32.10
CA ALA A 68 -11.28 -1.08 33.27
C ALA A 68 -10.69 -2.50 33.31
N GLU A 69 -10.03 -2.85 32.19
CA GLU A 69 -9.39 -4.13 31.92
C GLU A 69 -8.17 -4.37 32.83
N GLU A 70 -7.98 -5.63 33.21
CA GLU A 70 -6.75 -6.11 33.83
C GLU A 70 -5.60 -6.10 32.82
N THR A 71 -4.37 -5.77 33.21
CA THR A 71 -3.22 -5.74 32.27
C THR A 71 -3.06 -7.07 31.52
N VAL A 72 -3.30 -8.19 32.21
CA VAL A 72 -3.22 -9.55 31.65
C VAL A 72 -4.36 -9.90 30.68
N PHE A 73 -5.44 -9.11 30.62
CA PHE A 73 -6.55 -9.30 29.69
C PHE A 73 -6.08 -9.31 28.23
N TRP A 74 -5.16 -8.41 27.87
CA TRP A 74 -4.68 -8.27 26.49
C TRP A 74 -3.98 -9.54 25.99
N SER A 75 -3.33 -10.29 26.89
CA SER A 75 -2.71 -11.61 26.66
C SER A 75 -3.64 -12.81 26.88
N LEU A 76 -4.86 -12.59 27.41
CA LEU A 76 -5.88 -13.62 27.68
C LEU A 76 -7.08 -13.56 26.74
N LYS A 77 -7.35 -12.42 26.10
CA LYS A 77 -8.56 -12.22 25.28
C LYS A 77 -8.50 -13.02 23.97
N PRO A 78 -9.65 -13.44 23.40
CA PRO A 78 -9.68 -13.86 22.01
C PRO A 78 -9.40 -12.66 21.09
N ALA A 79 -8.90 -12.92 19.89
CA ALA A 79 -8.53 -11.90 18.91
C ALA A 79 -9.67 -10.92 18.63
N THR A 80 -10.90 -11.43 18.56
CA THR A 80 -12.13 -10.69 18.24
C THR A 80 -12.73 -9.89 19.41
N ALA A 81 -12.16 -9.99 20.63
CA ALA A 81 -12.53 -9.11 21.73
C ALA A 81 -11.65 -7.84 21.72
N PHE A 82 -12.29 -6.67 21.74
CA PHE A 82 -11.62 -5.37 21.74
C PHE A 82 -11.56 -4.71 23.13
N SER A 83 -12.43 -5.14 24.04
CA SER A 83 -12.53 -4.71 25.44
C SER A 83 -13.11 -5.86 26.27
N ALA A 84 -13.02 -5.77 27.60
CA ALA A 84 -13.84 -6.59 28.48
C ALA A 84 -15.33 -6.22 28.30
N ARG A 85 -16.23 -7.13 28.70
CA ARG A 85 -17.68 -6.92 28.62
C ARG A 85 -18.29 -6.92 30.01
N ARG A 86 -19.06 -5.88 30.36
CA ARG A 86 -19.72 -5.74 31.68
C ARG A 86 -18.70 -5.95 32.83
N ARG A 87 -19.03 -6.72 33.88
CA ARG A 87 -18.03 -7.34 34.75
C ARG A 87 -17.67 -8.72 34.20
N THR A 88 -16.37 -8.97 34.08
CA THR A 88 -15.80 -10.26 33.70
C THR A 88 -14.91 -10.78 34.84
N THR A 89 -15.18 -11.99 35.32
CA THR A 89 -14.29 -12.71 36.25
C THR A 89 -13.80 -13.98 35.58
N CYS A 90 -12.48 -14.21 35.54
CA CYS A 90 -11.89 -15.44 35.02
C CYS A 90 -11.20 -16.20 36.16
N LEU A 91 -11.61 -17.46 36.37
CA LEU A 91 -11.04 -18.35 37.38
C LEU A 91 -10.28 -19.49 36.70
N TYR A 92 -9.00 -19.60 37.02
CA TYR A 92 -8.10 -20.68 36.62
C TYR A 92 -7.66 -21.47 37.84
N LEU A 93 -7.52 -22.78 37.70
CA LEU A 93 -7.20 -23.72 38.78
C LEU A 93 -5.96 -24.55 38.43
N ALA A 94 -5.12 -24.82 39.43
CA ALA A 94 -3.96 -25.71 39.32
C ALA A 94 -4.38 -27.15 38.99
N GLU A 95 -5.48 -27.63 39.57
CA GLU A 95 -6.16 -28.87 39.19
C GLU A 95 -7.58 -28.57 38.69
N PRO A 96 -8.05 -29.15 37.58
CA PRO A 96 -9.44 -29.01 37.14
C PRO A 96 -10.44 -29.53 38.20
N LEU A 97 -11.68 -29.04 38.13
CA LEU A 97 -12.75 -29.49 39.03
C LEU A 97 -12.96 -31.01 38.94
N ALA A 98 -13.11 -31.70 40.07
CA ALA A 98 -13.32 -33.15 40.07
C ALA A 98 -14.59 -33.60 39.30
N SER A 99 -15.57 -32.70 39.16
CA SER A 99 -16.80 -32.90 38.37
C SER A 99 -16.64 -32.64 36.86
N SER A 100 -15.53 -32.03 36.43
CA SER A 100 -15.31 -31.61 35.04
C SER A 100 -13.82 -31.41 34.75
N ALA A 101 -13.28 -32.15 33.79
CA ALA A 101 -11.89 -32.00 33.32
C ALA A 101 -11.59 -30.66 32.59
N ARG A 102 -12.52 -29.69 32.63
CA ARG A 102 -12.37 -28.34 32.07
C ARG A 102 -12.15 -27.31 33.18
N GLN A 103 -11.36 -26.29 32.85
CA GLN A 103 -11.20 -25.08 33.66
C GLN A 103 -12.52 -24.31 33.78
N PRO A 104 -12.82 -23.64 34.91
CA PRO A 104 -14.05 -22.85 35.07
C PRO A 104 -14.19 -21.73 34.02
N GLY A 105 -13.07 -21.08 33.67
CA GLY A 105 -13.03 -20.07 32.62
C GLY A 105 -13.58 -18.72 33.08
N CYS A 106 -14.20 -17.98 32.16
CA CYS A 106 -14.65 -16.60 32.40
C CYS A 106 -16.18 -16.50 32.49
N ILE A 107 -16.67 -15.87 33.55
CA ILE A 107 -18.07 -15.49 33.76
C ILE A 107 -18.24 -14.01 33.40
N VAL A 108 -19.28 -13.68 32.63
CA VAL A 108 -19.59 -12.32 32.17
C VAL A 108 -21.02 -11.97 32.56
N GLY A 109 -21.24 -10.90 33.34
CA GLY A 109 -22.59 -10.58 33.83
C GLY A 109 -22.71 -9.23 34.53
N TRP A 110 -23.87 -9.01 35.17
CA TRP A 110 -24.15 -7.84 35.98
C TRP A 110 -24.07 -8.21 37.47
N THR A 111 -23.28 -7.42 38.21
CA THR A 111 -22.99 -7.46 39.66
C THR A 111 -23.27 -8.73 40.47
N THR A 112 -24.51 -9.09 40.79
CA THR A 112 -24.84 -10.18 41.74
C THR A 112 -24.49 -11.57 41.22
N ASP A 113 -24.96 -11.88 40.01
CA ASP A 113 -25.02 -13.25 39.49
C ASP A 113 -23.62 -13.80 39.21
N VAL A 114 -22.67 -12.91 38.88
CA VAL A 114 -21.25 -13.21 38.67
C VAL A 114 -20.61 -13.74 39.95
N TRP A 115 -20.88 -13.10 41.09
CA TRP A 115 -20.30 -13.51 42.37
C TRP A 115 -20.86 -14.83 42.87
N ASP A 116 -22.16 -15.08 42.70
CA ASP A 116 -22.78 -16.34 43.12
C ASP A 116 -22.28 -17.54 42.30
N LEU A 117 -22.11 -17.38 40.98
CA LEU A 117 -21.48 -18.39 40.12
C LEU A 117 -19.99 -18.60 40.47
N LEU A 118 -19.24 -17.52 40.71
CA LEU A 118 -17.83 -17.62 41.10
C LEU A 118 -17.66 -18.32 42.46
N LYS A 119 -18.51 -18.02 43.46
CA LYS A 119 -18.54 -18.72 44.75
C LYS A 119 -18.87 -20.21 44.59
N GLN A 120 -19.74 -20.60 43.66
CA GLN A 120 -20.01 -22.02 43.38
C GLN A 120 -18.76 -22.74 42.82
N HIS A 121 -18.02 -22.11 41.91
CA HIS A 121 -16.76 -22.68 41.41
C HIS A 121 -15.66 -22.74 42.49
N LEU A 122 -15.53 -21.70 43.31
CA LEU A 122 -14.60 -21.67 44.43
C LEU A 122 -14.95 -22.72 45.48
N ALA A 123 -16.23 -22.91 45.82
CA ALA A 123 -16.67 -23.96 46.75
C ALA A 123 -16.43 -25.37 46.20
N ALA A 124 -16.61 -25.58 44.88
CA ALA A 124 -16.38 -26.87 44.22
C ALA A 124 -14.89 -27.23 44.07
N ALA A 125 -14.01 -26.22 43.94
CA ALA A 125 -12.56 -26.40 43.91
C ALA A 125 -11.92 -26.41 45.31
N ASN A 126 -12.53 -25.67 46.25
CA ASN A 126 -12.05 -25.37 47.60
C ASN A 126 -10.54 -24.99 47.69
N PRO A 127 -10.03 -24.05 46.87
CA PRO A 127 -8.61 -23.74 46.84
C PRO A 127 -8.14 -23.15 48.17
N SER A 128 -6.98 -23.59 48.67
CA SER A 128 -6.34 -23.03 49.86
C SER A 128 -5.77 -21.62 49.61
N THR A 129 -5.41 -21.33 48.37
CA THR A 129 -4.74 -20.09 47.93
C THR A 129 -5.30 -19.59 46.61
N ILE A 130 -5.57 -18.28 46.52
CA ILE A 130 -6.14 -17.61 45.34
C ILE A 130 -5.25 -16.42 44.96
N ALA A 131 -4.46 -16.52 43.89
CA ALA A 131 -3.70 -15.39 43.38
C ALA A 131 -4.60 -14.30 42.78
N VAL A 132 -4.27 -13.05 43.07
CA VAL A 132 -4.90 -11.84 42.51
C VAL A 132 -3.84 -10.81 42.09
N ASN A 133 -4.14 -10.01 41.06
CA ASN A 133 -3.20 -9.05 40.46
C ASN A 133 -3.23 -7.68 41.17
N ALA A 134 -2.88 -7.68 42.46
CA ALA A 134 -2.89 -6.47 43.31
C ALA A 134 -1.50 -6.10 43.87
N HIS A 135 -0.43 -6.30 43.09
CA HIS A 135 0.93 -5.89 43.48
C HIS A 135 1.09 -4.37 43.41
N PRO A 136 1.68 -3.68 44.41
CA PRO A 136 1.73 -2.22 44.43
C PRO A 136 2.63 -1.58 43.36
N GLU A 137 3.66 -2.29 42.90
CA GLU A 137 4.72 -1.71 42.05
C GLU A 137 4.92 -2.39 40.68
N ILE A 138 4.29 -3.55 40.44
CA ILE A 138 4.54 -4.35 39.22
C ILE A 138 3.31 -4.23 38.32
N ALA A 139 3.37 -3.36 37.31
CA ALA A 139 2.23 -2.99 36.45
C ALA A 139 1.48 -4.21 35.86
N PHE A 140 2.23 -5.24 35.43
CA PHE A 140 1.69 -6.48 34.88
C PHE A 140 1.04 -7.43 35.89
N ALA A 141 1.17 -7.11 37.19
CA ALA A 141 0.52 -7.79 38.31
C ALA A 141 -0.25 -6.81 39.20
N SER A 142 -0.61 -5.62 38.68
CA SER A 142 -1.29 -4.52 39.39
C SER A 142 -2.62 -4.11 38.72
N GLY A 143 -3.12 -4.90 37.76
CA GLY A 143 -4.32 -4.55 36.98
C GLY A 143 -5.62 -4.50 37.80
N LEU A 144 -5.64 -5.06 39.01
CA LEU A 144 -6.84 -5.12 39.85
C LEU A 144 -7.11 -3.77 40.53
N HIS A 145 -7.79 -2.88 39.81
CA HIS A 145 -8.07 -1.53 40.31
C HIS A 145 -8.85 -1.54 41.64
N ALA A 146 -8.55 -0.60 42.55
CA ALA A 146 -9.02 -0.63 43.94
C ALA A 146 -10.54 -0.82 44.11
N GLY A 147 -11.36 -0.15 43.27
CA GLY A 147 -12.82 -0.33 43.30
C GLY A 147 -13.33 -1.71 42.88
N GLU A 148 -12.61 -2.46 42.04
CA GLU A 148 -12.97 -3.84 41.67
C GLU A 148 -12.51 -4.81 42.76
N TYR A 149 -11.33 -4.59 43.35
CA TYR A 149 -10.91 -5.32 44.55
C TYR A 149 -11.95 -5.21 45.67
N GLN A 150 -12.43 -3.99 45.97
CA GLN A 150 -13.50 -3.77 46.95
C GLN A 150 -14.80 -4.51 46.59
N ALA A 151 -15.23 -4.43 45.33
CA ALA A 151 -16.45 -5.10 44.88
C ALA A 151 -16.34 -6.64 44.90
N MET A 152 -15.16 -7.17 44.59
CA MET A 152 -14.83 -8.60 44.62
C MET A 152 -14.77 -9.12 46.06
N ALA A 153 -14.05 -8.43 46.95
CA ALA A 153 -13.98 -8.78 48.37
C ALA A 153 -15.36 -8.78 49.03
N ALA A 154 -16.20 -7.78 48.72
CA ALA A 154 -17.59 -7.72 49.20
C ALA A 154 -18.49 -8.82 48.61
N GLY A 155 -18.35 -9.13 47.31
CA GLY A 155 -19.17 -10.13 46.61
C GLY A 155 -18.85 -11.58 46.97
N LEU A 156 -17.57 -11.87 47.20
CA LEU A 156 -17.08 -13.18 47.62
C LEU A 156 -17.20 -13.39 49.15
N GLY A 157 -16.98 -12.35 49.94
CA GLY A 157 -17.01 -12.39 51.39
C GLY A 157 -15.68 -12.79 52.03
N GLY A 158 -15.64 -12.73 53.38
CA GLY A 158 -14.41 -12.83 54.15
C GLY A 158 -13.68 -14.18 54.03
N GLU A 159 -14.40 -15.29 53.84
CA GLU A 159 -13.79 -16.62 53.70
C GLU A 159 -12.87 -16.72 52.48
N TRP A 160 -13.34 -16.33 51.30
CA TRP A 160 -12.54 -16.38 50.08
C TRP A 160 -11.50 -15.27 50.03
N THR A 161 -11.84 -14.09 50.57
CA THR A 161 -10.91 -12.95 50.64
C THR A 161 -9.70 -13.25 51.53
N SER A 162 -9.87 -14.03 52.61
CA SER A 162 -8.74 -14.42 53.49
C SER A 162 -7.78 -15.43 52.85
N ARG A 163 -8.18 -16.09 51.75
CA ARG A 163 -7.33 -16.99 50.95
C ARG A 163 -6.62 -16.28 49.79
N MET A 164 -6.86 -14.99 49.60
CA MET A 164 -6.23 -14.23 48.51
C MET A 164 -4.76 -13.93 48.80
N VAL A 165 -3.91 -14.12 47.80
CA VAL A 165 -2.48 -13.84 47.85
C VAL A 165 -2.05 -12.98 46.67
N VAL A 166 -1.10 -12.07 46.89
CA VAL A 166 -0.45 -11.34 45.81
C VAL A 166 0.79 -12.13 45.40
N LYS A 167 0.79 -12.61 44.15
CA LYS A 167 1.86 -13.43 43.56
C LYS A 167 2.16 -12.92 42.14
N PRO A 168 2.99 -11.86 42.00
CA PRO A 168 3.18 -11.18 40.73
C PRO A 168 3.78 -12.09 39.65
N GLU A 169 4.53 -13.12 40.07
CA GLU A 169 5.20 -14.07 39.20
C GLU A 169 4.22 -14.82 38.28
N ILE A 170 2.98 -15.04 38.71
CA ILE A 170 1.95 -15.71 37.91
C ILE A 170 1.53 -14.85 36.71
N ALA A 171 1.19 -13.58 36.94
CA ALA A 171 0.77 -12.68 35.86
C ALA A 171 1.95 -12.28 34.97
N VAL A 172 3.12 -12.02 35.57
CA VAL A 172 4.36 -11.69 34.85
C VAL A 172 4.78 -12.85 33.95
N GLU A 173 4.96 -14.07 34.49
CA GLU A 173 5.43 -15.21 33.69
C GLU A 173 4.43 -15.64 32.61
N TYR A 174 3.12 -15.49 32.87
CA TYR A 174 2.09 -15.75 31.86
C TYR A 174 2.25 -14.84 30.62
N ILE A 175 2.50 -13.54 30.82
CA ILE A 175 2.68 -12.58 29.73
C ILE A 175 4.07 -12.75 29.09
N ALA A 176 5.11 -12.86 29.92
CA ALA A 176 6.51 -13.02 29.53
C ALA A 176 6.75 -14.25 28.62
N SER A 177 6.15 -15.40 28.96
CA SER A 177 6.32 -16.64 28.20
C SER A 177 5.60 -16.55 26.85
N GLN A 178 6.37 -16.41 25.77
CA GLN A 178 5.86 -16.33 24.41
C GLN A 178 5.69 -17.73 23.80
N PRO A 179 4.49 -18.09 23.29
CA PRO A 179 4.32 -19.29 22.47
C PRO A 179 5.31 -19.31 21.29
N ALA A 180 6.10 -20.37 21.15
CA ALA A 180 7.12 -20.49 20.09
C ALA A 180 6.55 -20.32 18.67
N ALA A 181 5.26 -20.60 18.47
CA ALA A 181 4.53 -20.40 17.23
C ALA A 181 4.35 -18.91 16.82
N LYS A 182 4.66 -17.94 17.70
CA LYS A 182 4.68 -16.51 17.37
C LYS A 182 5.93 -16.08 16.60
N LEU A 183 7.07 -16.74 16.85
CA LEU A 183 8.39 -16.28 16.37
C LEU A 183 8.50 -16.12 14.84
N PRO A 184 7.91 -16.98 13.98
CA PRO A 184 7.97 -16.78 12.53
C PRO A 184 7.31 -15.47 12.10
N GLN A 185 6.11 -15.18 12.62
CA GLN A 185 5.41 -13.94 12.31
C GLN A 185 6.13 -12.72 12.89
N TYR A 186 6.73 -12.86 14.07
CA TYR A 186 7.49 -11.79 14.72
C TYR A 186 8.70 -11.36 13.89
N ARG A 187 9.46 -12.31 13.34
CA ARG A 187 10.56 -12.04 12.40
C ARG A 187 10.10 -11.28 11.16
N GLU A 188 8.94 -11.61 10.61
CA GLU A 188 8.39 -10.91 9.45
C GLU A 188 8.00 -9.45 9.76
N ILE A 189 7.50 -9.19 10.97
CA ILE A 189 7.21 -7.82 11.44
C ILE A 189 8.52 -7.05 11.62
N MET A 190 9.54 -7.63 12.25
CA MET A 190 10.85 -6.98 12.41
C MET A 190 11.57 -6.72 11.07
N GLU A 191 11.56 -7.66 10.13
CA GLU A 191 12.14 -7.42 8.79
C GLU A 191 11.40 -6.28 8.06
N THR A 192 10.11 -6.09 8.35
CA THR A 192 9.35 -4.93 7.86
C THR A 192 9.74 -3.64 8.55
N ALA A 193 9.97 -3.65 9.87
CA ALA A 193 10.45 -2.48 10.62
C ALA A 193 11.81 -2.01 10.09
N TRP A 194 12.76 -2.95 9.96
CA TRP A 194 14.05 -2.75 9.30
C TRP A 194 13.93 -2.18 7.88
N ALA A 195 12.96 -2.67 7.07
CA ALA A 195 12.75 -2.16 5.72
C ALA A 195 12.21 -0.71 5.69
N MET A 196 11.33 -0.36 6.63
CA MET A 196 10.82 1.00 6.80
C MET A 196 11.92 1.97 7.26
N ILE A 197 12.74 1.57 8.25
CA ILE A 197 13.90 2.32 8.73
C ILE A 197 14.91 2.57 7.59
N ALA A 198 15.30 1.52 6.85
CA ALA A 198 16.27 1.64 5.77
C ALA A 198 15.78 2.56 4.64
N ARG A 199 14.46 2.63 4.41
CA ARG A 199 13.86 3.57 3.44
C ARG A 199 13.71 4.98 4.00
N ALA A 200 13.39 5.14 5.28
CA ALA A 200 13.36 6.43 5.98
C ALA A 200 14.72 7.12 5.94
N PHE A 201 15.81 6.37 6.14
CA PHE A 201 17.19 6.85 6.03
C PHE A 201 17.77 6.68 4.61
N SER A 202 17.00 7.10 3.60
CA SER A 202 17.42 7.12 2.18
C SER A 202 17.12 8.46 1.50
N GLU A 203 17.70 8.68 0.31
CA GLU A 203 17.43 9.87 -0.52
C GLU A 203 15.98 9.95 -1.06
N GLU A 204 15.17 8.89 -0.90
CA GLU A 204 13.74 8.92 -1.23
C GLU A 204 12.94 9.79 -0.23
N VAL A 205 13.43 9.90 1.01
CA VAL A 205 12.72 10.51 2.14
C VAL A 205 13.49 11.73 2.68
N VAL A 206 14.82 11.60 2.82
CA VAL A 206 15.69 12.65 3.36
C VAL A 206 16.37 13.42 2.24
N VAL A 207 16.01 14.69 2.12
CA VAL A 207 16.67 15.69 1.27
C VAL A 207 17.45 16.65 2.18
N PRO A 208 18.79 16.55 2.28
CA PRO A 208 19.58 17.36 3.20
C PRO A 208 19.44 18.86 2.94
N GLY A 209 19.35 19.65 4.01
CA GLY A 209 19.05 21.09 3.98
C GLY A 209 17.57 21.42 3.69
N ARG A 210 16.68 20.42 3.65
CA ARG A 210 15.23 20.59 3.45
C ARG A 210 14.38 19.74 4.38
N THR A 211 14.60 18.42 4.41
CA THR A 211 13.85 17.49 5.27
C THR A 211 14.25 17.69 6.72
N THR A 212 13.28 17.80 7.60
CA THR A 212 13.47 17.84 9.06
C THR A 212 13.33 16.45 9.68
N ALA A 213 13.83 16.27 10.90
CA ALA A 213 13.69 15.00 11.60
C ALA A 213 12.21 14.63 11.81
N GLY A 214 11.35 15.60 12.16
CA GLY A 214 9.90 15.42 12.30
C GLY A 214 9.20 15.08 10.99
N ASP A 215 9.66 15.58 9.84
CA ASP A 215 9.14 15.11 8.54
C ASP A 215 9.33 13.59 8.38
N VAL A 216 10.44 13.05 8.88
CA VAL A 216 10.73 11.60 8.83
C VAL A 216 9.88 10.83 9.85
N GLU A 217 9.65 11.36 11.06
CA GLU A 217 8.73 10.78 12.06
C GLU A 217 7.29 10.66 11.52
N TRP A 218 6.80 11.73 10.89
CA TRP A 218 5.47 11.73 10.27
C TRP A 218 5.42 10.84 9.03
N TRP A 219 6.47 10.82 8.20
CA TRP A 219 6.57 9.90 7.07
C TRP A 219 6.51 8.43 7.53
N LEU A 220 7.29 8.08 8.57
CA LEU A 220 7.27 6.75 9.19
C LEU A 220 5.87 6.38 9.69
N ARG A 221 5.18 7.33 10.34
CA ARG A 221 3.80 7.12 10.83
C ARG A 221 2.80 6.88 9.70
N GLU A 222 2.93 7.58 8.56
CA GLU A 222 2.09 7.36 7.38
C GLU A 222 2.42 6.03 6.68
N GLU A 223 3.70 5.65 6.68
CA GLU A 223 4.21 4.41 6.09
C GLU A 223 3.73 3.17 6.87
N ILE A 224 3.75 3.21 8.21
CA ILE A 224 3.14 2.21 9.11
C ILE A 224 1.68 1.93 8.68
N VAL A 225 0.86 2.99 8.57
CA VAL A 225 -0.56 2.89 8.24
C VAL A 225 -0.78 2.42 6.81
N ALA A 226 0.03 2.89 5.85
CA ALA A 226 -0.05 2.46 4.45
C ALA A 226 0.17 0.94 4.27
N HIS A 227 0.91 0.31 5.17
CA HIS A 227 1.18 -1.13 5.17
C HIS A 227 0.27 -1.97 6.10
N ASN A 228 -0.77 -1.36 6.69
CA ASN A 228 -1.74 -1.97 7.61
C ASN A 228 -1.16 -2.37 8.99
N PHE A 229 -0.05 -1.77 9.40
CA PHE A 229 0.47 -1.88 10.76
C PHE A 229 -0.12 -0.74 11.63
N SER A 230 0.03 -0.88 12.94
CA SER A 230 -0.01 0.25 13.87
C SER A 230 1.33 0.35 14.60
N THR A 231 1.43 1.22 15.60
CA THR A 231 2.60 1.35 16.47
C THR A 231 2.12 1.63 17.89
N TRP A 232 2.97 1.37 18.88
CA TRP A 232 2.67 1.51 20.31
C TRP A 232 3.22 2.81 20.93
N PHE A 233 4.06 3.54 20.20
CA PHE A 233 4.53 4.90 20.52
C PHE A 233 4.58 5.75 19.23
N HIS A 234 4.96 7.03 19.32
CA HIS A 234 5.27 7.83 18.13
C HIS A 234 6.73 7.58 17.77
N PRO A 235 7.07 7.15 16.54
CA PRO A 235 8.47 7.04 16.12
C PRO A 235 9.23 8.33 16.41
N SER A 236 10.43 8.21 16.98
CA SER A 236 11.32 9.34 17.18
C SER A 236 12.45 9.30 16.17
N VAL A 237 12.76 10.42 15.54
CA VAL A 237 13.93 10.59 14.68
C VAL A 237 14.71 11.80 15.21
N SER A 238 16.00 11.62 15.38
CA SER A 238 16.89 12.65 15.92
C SER A 238 18.16 12.73 15.10
N VAL A 239 18.74 13.94 15.06
CA VAL A 239 20.12 14.12 14.61
C VAL A 239 21.02 14.03 15.82
N VAL A 240 22.02 13.15 15.78
CA VAL A 240 22.96 12.95 16.88
C VAL A 240 24.03 14.04 16.82
N ASP A 241 23.87 15.04 17.68
CA ASP A 241 24.86 16.06 18.04
C ASP A 241 25.43 15.82 19.46
N GLU A 242 26.00 16.85 20.06
CA GLU A 242 26.82 16.76 21.27
C GLU A 242 25.97 16.43 22.51
N ALA A 243 26.53 15.62 23.43
CA ALA A 243 25.87 14.91 24.53
C ALA A 243 24.77 15.65 25.33
N LEU A 244 23.58 15.81 24.73
CA LEU A 244 22.34 16.23 25.39
C LEU A 244 21.64 15.00 25.99
N PRO A 245 21.29 15.03 27.29
CA PRO A 245 20.70 13.88 27.95
C PRO A 245 19.30 13.55 27.39
N PHE A 246 19.16 12.29 26.96
CA PHE A 246 18.01 11.57 26.37
C PHE A 246 16.69 11.62 27.17
N LEU A 247 16.56 12.53 28.15
CA LEU A 247 15.50 12.56 29.16
C LEU A 247 14.87 13.94 29.38
N MET A 248 15.25 14.99 28.63
CA MET A 248 14.68 16.34 28.83
C MET A 248 14.17 17.07 27.57
N GLU A 249 14.73 16.83 26.38
CA GLU A 249 14.33 17.63 25.20
C GLU A 249 13.07 17.15 24.47
N VAL A 250 12.67 15.88 24.62
CA VAL A 250 11.46 15.35 23.97
C VAL A 250 10.19 16.09 24.45
N GLU A 251 10.16 16.57 25.71
CA GLU A 251 9.07 17.41 26.21
C GLU A 251 9.22 18.91 25.88
N GLN A 252 10.40 19.38 25.46
CA GLN A 252 10.65 20.81 25.17
C GLN A 252 10.64 21.16 23.67
N GLN A 253 11.05 20.27 22.77
CA GLN A 253 11.03 20.55 21.33
C GLN A 253 9.59 20.74 20.81
N ASP A 254 8.61 20.01 21.37
CA ASP A 254 7.18 20.17 21.11
C ASP A 254 6.59 21.55 21.52
N LEU A 255 7.29 22.31 22.39
CA LEU A 255 6.81 23.58 22.94
C LEU A 255 7.45 24.82 22.30
N GLU A 256 8.66 24.72 21.75
CA GLU A 256 9.37 25.87 21.15
C GLU A 256 9.69 25.71 19.65
N GLY A 257 9.63 24.49 19.09
CA GLY A 257 9.92 24.19 17.68
C GLY A 257 8.68 23.81 16.87
N GLY A 258 8.15 24.71 16.05
CA GLY A 258 6.94 24.45 15.27
C GLY A 258 7.05 23.27 14.28
N ALA A 259 6.38 22.15 14.60
CA ALA A 259 5.93 21.09 13.69
C ALA A 259 6.96 20.37 12.80
N GLY A 260 8.28 20.46 13.06
CA GLY A 260 9.29 19.75 12.25
C GLY A 260 10.58 19.33 12.96
N GLY A 261 10.96 19.93 14.09
CA GLY A 261 12.26 19.65 14.72
C GLY A 261 13.45 20.11 13.85
N ARG A 262 14.62 19.48 14.04
CA ARG A 262 15.88 19.90 13.39
C ARG A 262 15.93 19.53 11.89
N VAL A 263 16.37 20.46 11.04
CA VAL A 263 16.72 20.19 9.62
C VAL A 263 17.91 19.24 9.55
N ILE A 264 17.78 18.19 8.74
CA ILE A 264 18.83 17.19 8.50
C ILE A 264 19.84 17.75 7.50
N GLU A 265 21.13 17.76 7.83
CA GLU A 265 22.20 18.34 7.01
C GLU A 265 23.24 17.32 6.52
N TYR A 266 24.07 17.73 5.57
CA TYR A 266 25.16 16.90 5.07
C TYR A 266 26.23 16.63 6.16
N GLY A 267 26.54 15.36 6.35
CA GLY A 267 27.49 14.85 7.33
C GLY A 267 26.89 14.60 8.72
N ASP A 268 25.57 14.74 8.88
CA ASP A 268 24.85 14.40 10.10
C ASP A 268 24.78 12.88 10.32
N MET A 269 24.76 12.48 11.60
CA MET A 269 24.45 11.11 12.03
C MET A 269 23.02 11.13 12.53
N LEU A 270 22.21 10.20 12.08
CA LEU A 270 20.79 10.09 12.43
C LEU A 270 20.60 8.94 13.42
N HIS A 271 19.61 9.07 14.28
CA HIS A 271 19.09 8.01 15.13
C HIS A 271 17.58 7.94 14.92
N VAL A 272 17.04 6.73 14.87
CA VAL A 272 15.59 6.47 14.88
C VAL A 272 15.27 5.45 15.95
N ASP A 273 14.17 5.68 16.66
CA ASP A 273 13.53 4.75 17.57
C ASP A 273 12.14 4.39 17.00
N PHE A 274 11.90 3.09 16.73
CA PHE A 274 10.78 2.65 15.90
C PHE A 274 10.24 1.25 16.22
N GLY A 275 9.04 1.20 16.80
CA GLY A 275 8.28 -0.04 17.01
C GLY A 275 7.07 -0.21 16.09
N LEU A 276 6.85 -1.44 15.61
CA LEU A 276 5.62 -1.85 14.90
C LEU A 276 4.72 -2.68 15.79
N THR A 277 3.41 -2.45 15.70
CA THR A 277 2.37 -3.26 16.35
C THR A 277 1.52 -3.98 15.29
N ALA A 278 1.49 -5.30 15.33
CA ALA A 278 0.60 -6.13 14.52
C ALA A 278 0.30 -7.47 15.20
N MET A 279 -0.90 -8.01 14.99
CA MET A 279 -1.30 -9.34 15.51
C MET A 279 -1.13 -9.53 17.03
N GLY A 280 -1.13 -8.45 17.83
CA GLY A 280 -0.87 -8.52 19.28
C GLY A 280 0.60 -8.82 19.62
N LEU A 281 1.50 -8.41 18.73
CA LEU A 281 2.94 -8.36 18.88
C LEU A 281 3.40 -6.91 18.67
N ASN A 282 4.44 -6.52 19.39
CA ASN A 282 5.11 -5.22 19.28
C ASN A 282 6.60 -5.50 19.12
N THR A 283 7.24 -4.85 18.15
CA THR A 283 8.70 -4.83 18.01
C THR A 283 9.26 -3.55 18.61
N ASP A 284 10.55 -3.58 18.88
CA ASP A 284 11.38 -2.39 19.14
C ASP A 284 12.69 -2.46 18.36
N THR A 285 13.19 -1.31 17.91
CA THR A 285 14.36 -1.20 17.04
C THR A 285 14.87 0.24 16.99
N GLN A 286 16.10 0.44 17.45
CA GLN A 286 16.85 1.69 17.33
C GLN A 286 18.04 1.49 16.38
N HIS A 287 18.05 2.26 15.28
CA HIS A 287 19.05 2.16 14.21
C HIS A 287 19.73 3.52 13.96
N LEU A 288 20.97 3.46 13.52
CA LEU A 288 21.75 4.65 13.16
C LEU A 288 21.79 4.87 11.64
N GLY A 289 21.72 6.14 11.24
CA GLY A 289 21.85 6.59 9.86
C GLY A 289 23.03 7.56 9.70
N TYR A 290 23.46 7.79 8.47
CA TYR A 290 24.45 8.81 8.14
C TYR A 290 24.16 9.47 6.80
N VAL A 291 24.26 10.80 6.76
CA VAL A 291 24.06 11.60 5.56
C VAL A 291 25.42 11.88 4.92
N LEU A 292 25.79 11.14 3.87
CA LEU A 292 27.10 11.30 3.23
C LEU A 292 27.26 12.71 2.65
N ARG A 293 28.35 13.39 3.02
CA ARG A 293 28.73 14.67 2.40
C ARG A 293 29.00 14.49 0.90
N PRO A 294 28.82 15.52 0.07
CA PRO A 294 29.05 15.41 -1.38
C PRO A 294 30.48 15.00 -1.78
N ASP A 295 31.45 15.16 -0.88
CA ASP A 295 32.87 14.81 -1.03
C ASP A 295 33.25 13.47 -0.37
N GLU A 296 32.36 12.82 0.39
CA GLU A 296 32.55 11.48 0.95
C GLU A 296 32.09 10.40 -0.05
N ASP A 297 32.69 9.19 0.03
CA ASP A 297 32.31 8.01 -0.77
C ASP A 297 31.71 6.88 0.11
N ASP A 298 31.88 6.98 1.43
CA ASP A 298 31.53 5.98 2.43
C ASP A 298 31.50 6.64 3.82
N VAL A 299 30.82 6.03 4.80
CA VAL A 299 30.68 6.56 6.16
C VAL A 299 32.06 6.63 6.85
N PRO A 300 32.41 7.73 7.56
CA PRO A 300 33.66 7.86 8.28
C PRO A 300 34.02 6.67 9.17
N ALA A 301 35.29 6.28 9.18
CA ALA A 301 35.77 5.07 9.85
C ALA A 301 35.50 5.08 11.37
N SER A 302 35.66 6.24 12.02
CA SER A 302 35.34 6.47 13.42
C SER A 302 33.87 6.17 13.75
N LEU A 303 32.92 6.59 12.91
CA LEU A 303 31.49 6.27 13.11
C LEU A 303 31.22 4.76 12.97
N LYS A 304 31.93 4.07 12.06
CA LYS A 304 31.86 2.60 11.96
C LYS A 304 32.47 1.89 13.18
N GLU A 305 33.53 2.45 13.76
CA GLU A 305 34.12 1.95 15.02
C GLU A 305 33.18 2.15 16.23
N GLY A 306 32.46 3.27 16.27
CA GLY A 306 31.38 3.53 17.23
C GLY A 306 30.26 2.49 17.15
N LEU A 307 29.67 2.28 15.95
CA LEU A 307 28.66 1.24 15.72
C LEU A 307 29.19 -0.15 16.12
N LYS A 308 30.42 -0.50 15.74
CA LYS A 308 31.05 -1.77 16.11
C LYS A 308 31.21 -1.94 17.63
N LYS A 309 31.49 -0.86 18.37
CA LYS A 309 31.56 -0.87 19.84
C LYS A 309 30.17 -1.03 20.45
N GLY A 310 29.14 -0.39 19.88
CA GLY A 310 27.73 -0.59 20.22
C GLY A 310 27.28 -2.05 20.04
N ASN A 311 27.47 -2.63 18.86
CA ASN A 311 27.16 -4.03 18.57
C ASN A 311 27.90 -5.01 19.52
N LYS A 312 29.13 -4.66 19.95
CA LYS A 312 29.87 -5.44 20.96
C LYS A 312 29.20 -5.38 22.34
N LEU A 313 28.66 -4.23 22.75
CA LEU A 313 27.89 -4.12 24.00
C LEU A 313 26.55 -4.86 23.91
N GLN A 314 25.87 -4.84 22.76
CA GLN A 314 24.67 -5.66 22.51
C GLN A 314 24.96 -7.17 22.68
N ASP A 315 26.08 -7.65 22.15
CA ASP A 315 26.52 -9.03 22.34
C ASP A 315 26.98 -9.35 23.78
N ILE A 316 27.45 -8.37 24.56
CA ILE A 316 27.73 -8.53 26.00
C ILE A 316 26.42 -8.69 26.76
N VAL A 317 25.45 -7.78 26.57
CA VAL A 317 24.16 -7.83 27.26
C VAL A 317 23.44 -9.13 26.94
N ARG A 318 23.26 -9.47 25.65
CA ARG A 318 22.61 -10.72 25.19
C ARG A 318 23.20 -11.97 25.83
N ARG A 319 24.52 -12.08 25.98
CA ARG A 319 25.19 -13.25 26.60
C ARG A 319 25.00 -13.31 28.10
N ASN A 320 24.81 -12.17 28.77
CA ASN A 320 24.60 -12.08 30.21
C ASN A 320 23.13 -12.29 30.62
N ILE A 321 22.17 -12.21 29.68
CA ILE A 321 20.80 -12.64 29.94
C ILE A 321 20.78 -14.14 30.28
N ALA A 322 20.20 -14.51 31.42
CA ALA A 322 20.16 -15.90 31.87
C ALA A 322 18.85 -16.22 32.60
N VAL A 323 18.21 -17.33 32.21
CA VAL A 323 16.98 -17.81 32.85
C VAL A 323 17.22 -18.04 34.35
N GLY A 324 16.36 -17.46 35.18
CA GLY A 324 16.44 -17.54 36.65
C GLY A 324 17.30 -16.48 37.33
N LYS A 325 18.08 -15.66 36.59
CA LYS A 325 18.73 -14.47 37.14
C LYS A 325 17.78 -13.27 37.17
N THR A 326 18.00 -12.34 38.10
CA THR A 326 17.26 -11.07 38.14
C THR A 326 17.76 -10.05 37.12
N GLY A 327 16.93 -9.05 36.81
CA GLY A 327 17.33 -7.88 36.01
C GLY A 327 18.61 -7.21 36.51
N ASN A 328 18.70 -7.00 37.83
CA ASN A 328 19.87 -6.41 38.49
C ASN A 328 21.12 -7.31 38.42
N GLU A 329 20.98 -8.64 38.53
CA GLU A 329 22.12 -9.57 38.36
C GLU A 329 22.65 -9.58 36.92
N MET A 330 21.75 -9.53 35.93
CA MET A 330 22.11 -9.50 34.51
C MET A 330 22.72 -8.14 34.12
N LEU A 331 22.19 -7.03 34.65
CA LEU A 331 22.76 -5.69 34.49
C LEU A 331 24.18 -5.63 35.03
N LYS A 332 24.37 -6.03 36.29
CA LYS A 332 25.69 -6.05 36.94
C LYS A 332 26.71 -6.87 36.13
N SER A 333 26.33 -8.07 35.71
CA SER A 333 27.21 -8.95 34.90
C SER A 333 27.61 -8.26 33.58
N SER A 334 26.65 -7.59 32.93
CA SER A 334 26.88 -6.86 31.67
C SER A 334 27.78 -5.64 31.84
N LEU A 335 27.61 -4.87 32.92
CA LEU A 335 28.43 -3.69 33.21
C LEU A 335 29.87 -4.05 33.62
N GLU A 336 30.05 -5.13 34.38
CA GLU A 336 31.39 -5.66 34.71
C GLU A 336 32.16 -6.05 33.44
N GLU A 337 31.52 -6.75 32.50
CA GLU A 337 32.12 -7.12 31.22
C GLU A 337 32.32 -5.90 30.27
N MET A 338 31.37 -4.97 30.22
CA MET A 338 31.48 -3.70 29.47
C MET A 338 32.72 -2.90 29.88
N HIS A 339 32.92 -2.73 31.19
CA HIS A 339 34.08 -2.01 31.74
C HIS A 339 35.39 -2.76 31.50
N ALA A 340 35.40 -4.10 31.64
CA ALA A 340 36.57 -4.92 31.34
C ALA A 340 37.01 -4.82 29.86
N GLU A 341 36.06 -4.59 28.96
CA GLU A 341 36.28 -4.42 27.52
C GLU A 341 36.57 -2.97 27.09
N GLY A 342 36.72 -2.03 28.03
CA GLY A 342 37.04 -0.63 27.74
C GLY A 342 35.91 0.12 27.00
N ILE A 343 34.68 -0.31 27.21
CA ILE A 343 33.47 0.34 26.68
C ILE A 343 32.95 1.33 27.72
N GLN A 344 32.52 2.50 27.25
CA GLN A 344 31.77 3.48 28.03
C GLN A 344 30.39 3.58 27.38
N GLY A 345 29.34 3.62 28.19
CA GLY A 345 27.97 3.47 27.72
C GLY A 345 27.02 3.14 28.87
N ARG A 346 25.75 2.86 28.53
CA ARG A 346 24.71 2.47 29.48
C ARG A 346 23.81 1.41 28.86
N VAL A 347 23.26 0.53 29.71
CA VAL A 347 22.33 -0.53 29.32
C VAL A 347 20.92 -0.17 29.78
N TYR A 348 19.94 -0.27 28.89
CA TYR A 348 18.52 -0.19 29.22
C TYR A 348 17.80 -1.26 28.41
N THR A 349 17.75 -2.48 28.91
CA THR A 349 17.19 -3.63 28.16
C THR A 349 15.92 -4.10 28.85
N HIS A 350 14.82 -4.22 28.10
CA HIS A 350 13.50 -4.55 28.64
C HIS A 350 12.86 -5.77 27.93
N PRO A 351 11.85 -6.43 28.54
CA PRO A 351 11.10 -7.48 27.87
C PRO A 351 10.27 -6.91 26.72
N ILE A 352 10.02 -7.72 25.69
CA ILE A 352 9.26 -7.34 24.48
C ILE A 352 8.21 -8.40 24.11
N GLY A 353 7.23 -8.05 23.27
CA GLY A 353 6.31 -9.00 22.64
C GLY A 353 4.84 -8.57 22.72
N ASP A 354 4.09 -9.01 23.74
CA ASP A 354 2.67 -8.68 23.89
C ASP A 354 2.42 -7.16 24.07
N PHE A 355 3.44 -6.44 24.56
CA PHE A 355 3.54 -5.00 24.73
C PHE A 355 4.95 -4.57 24.26
N GLY A 356 5.21 -3.27 24.06
CA GLY A 356 6.57 -2.73 23.86
C GLY A 356 7.44 -3.00 25.09
N HIS A 357 7.26 -2.20 26.13
CA HIS A 357 7.72 -2.55 27.47
C HIS A 357 6.88 -3.70 28.07
N ALA A 358 7.22 -4.96 27.79
CA ALA A 358 6.46 -6.13 28.22
C ALA A 358 6.79 -6.60 29.66
N ALA A 359 6.04 -7.61 30.14
CA ALA A 359 6.18 -8.12 31.50
C ALA A 359 7.48 -8.88 31.72
N GLY A 360 8.25 -8.50 32.76
CA GLY A 360 9.48 -9.19 33.13
C GLY A 360 10.54 -8.29 33.74
N PRO A 361 11.81 -8.76 33.78
CA PRO A 361 12.90 -7.99 34.37
C PRO A 361 13.35 -6.84 33.49
N LEU A 362 13.57 -5.67 34.09
CA LEU A 362 14.37 -4.60 33.48
C LEU A 362 15.85 -4.82 33.78
N ILE A 363 16.68 -4.75 32.75
CA ILE A 363 18.13 -4.83 32.82
C ILE A 363 18.66 -3.40 32.65
N GLY A 364 18.67 -2.66 33.77
CA GLY A 364 19.06 -1.26 33.81
C GLY A 364 18.00 -0.29 33.28
N LEU A 365 18.27 1.00 33.48
CA LEU A 365 17.59 2.15 32.86
C LEU A 365 18.68 3.18 32.52
N THR A 366 18.47 4.03 31.51
CA THR A 366 19.45 5.05 31.11
C THR A 366 19.91 5.94 32.28
N ASN A 367 19.07 6.17 33.29
CA ASN A 367 19.39 6.89 34.53
C ASN A 367 19.68 6.00 35.76
N MET A 368 19.48 4.69 35.71
CA MET A 368 19.75 3.75 36.82
C MET A 368 20.60 2.57 36.33
N GLN A 369 21.91 2.66 36.57
CA GLN A 369 22.88 1.62 36.21
C GLN A 369 23.34 0.75 37.41
N ASP A 370 23.10 1.22 38.64
CA ASP A 370 23.49 0.46 39.85
C ASP A 370 22.42 -0.57 40.28
N TYR A 371 21.14 -0.20 40.20
CA TYR A 371 20.01 -0.98 40.69
C TYR A 371 18.67 -0.44 40.18
N VAL A 372 17.73 -1.32 39.82
CA VAL A 372 16.34 -1.00 39.47
C VAL A 372 15.40 -1.72 40.45
N SER A 373 14.54 -0.98 41.14
CA SER A 373 13.59 -1.55 42.11
C SER A 373 12.41 -2.28 41.46
N ALA A 374 11.86 -3.28 42.15
CA ALA A 374 10.69 -4.08 41.76
C ALA A 374 10.83 -4.84 40.42
N SER A 375 10.84 -4.15 39.28
CA SER A 375 11.03 -4.78 37.97
C SER A 375 12.44 -5.33 37.79
N GLY A 376 13.48 -4.67 38.31
CA GLY A 376 14.85 -5.22 38.29
C GLY A 376 15.04 -6.48 39.15
N GLU A 377 14.13 -6.73 40.10
CA GLU A 377 14.14 -7.91 40.99
C GLU A 377 13.36 -9.11 40.42
N LEU A 378 12.60 -8.91 39.33
CA LEU A 378 12.01 -10.03 38.59
C LEU A 378 13.10 -10.88 37.96
N ALA A 379 12.83 -12.17 37.74
CA ALA A 379 13.76 -13.10 37.10
C ALA A 379 13.39 -13.37 35.63
N ALA A 380 14.37 -13.55 34.76
CA ALA A 380 14.13 -13.96 33.38
C ALA A 380 13.57 -15.39 33.31
N VAL A 381 12.56 -15.61 32.47
CA VAL A 381 11.87 -16.90 32.33
C VAL A 381 12.13 -17.55 30.97
N ARG A 382 11.83 -18.85 30.85
CA ARG A 382 11.94 -19.56 29.57
C ARG A 382 10.95 -19.00 28.55
N ASN A 383 11.35 -18.97 27.27
CA ASN A 383 10.55 -18.48 26.13
C ASN A 383 10.15 -17.00 26.21
N MET A 384 10.81 -16.24 27.08
CA MET A 384 10.76 -14.78 27.10
C MET A 384 11.59 -14.21 25.94
N TRP A 385 11.24 -13.00 25.52
CA TRP A 385 11.96 -12.17 24.54
C TRP A 385 12.35 -10.85 25.21
N PHE A 386 13.45 -10.24 24.76
CA PHE A 386 13.92 -8.93 25.22
C PHE A 386 14.27 -8.04 24.04
N SER A 387 14.04 -6.74 24.18
CA SER A 387 14.68 -5.71 23.36
C SER A 387 16.01 -5.31 23.99
N VAL A 388 17.11 -5.48 23.27
CA VAL A 388 18.48 -5.21 23.77
C VAL A 388 18.90 -3.78 23.44
N GLU A 389 18.25 -2.83 24.11
CA GLU A 389 18.54 -1.39 24.04
C GLU A 389 19.72 -1.00 24.96
N LEU A 390 20.53 -0.06 24.46
CA LEU A 390 21.71 0.52 25.10
C LEU A 390 22.26 1.69 24.28
N PHE A 391 23.19 2.44 24.85
CA PHE A 391 24.07 3.31 24.07
C PHE A 391 25.54 3.19 24.46
N VAL A 392 26.42 3.50 23.50
CA VAL A 392 27.87 3.57 23.69
C VAL A 392 28.39 4.99 23.42
N GLU A 393 29.30 5.45 24.27
CA GLU A 393 30.05 6.69 24.07
C GLU A 393 31.32 6.42 23.24
N HIS A 394 31.48 7.13 22.12
CA HIS A 394 32.65 7.01 21.26
C HIS A 394 33.11 8.37 20.74
N TYR A 395 34.42 8.64 20.88
CA TYR A 395 35.06 9.86 20.42
C TYR A 395 35.32 9.81 18.91
N VAL A 396 34.81 10.80 18.18
CA VAL A 396 34.87 10.94 16.72
C VAL A 396 35.89 12.03 16.38
N PRO A 397 37.13 11.70 15.98
CA PRO A 397 38.20 12.68 15.82
C PRO A 397 37.90 13.78 14.79
N GLU A 398 37.18 13.44 13.72
CA GLU A 398 36.83 14.34 12.62
C GLU A 398 35.80 15.40 13.02
N ARG A 399 35.00 15.14 14.07
CA ARG A 399 34.10 16.11 14.70
C ARG A 399 34.69 16.75 15.96
N ASN A 400 35.80 16.22 16.50
CA ASN A 400 36.36 16.60 17.80
C ASN A 400 35.30 16.51 18.94
N GLN A 401 34.45 15.49 18.88
CA GLN A 401 33.29 15.32 19.78
C GLN A 401 33.13 13.84 20.18
N THR A 402 32.58 13.59 21.36
CA THR A 402 32.08 12.27 21.75
C THR A 402 30.62 12.18 21.36
N LEU A 403 30.27 11.21 20.51
CA LEU A 403 28.90 10.92 20.12
C LEU A 403 28.36 9.68 20.83
N TRP A 404 27.04 9.56 20.87
CA TRP A 404 26.34 8.39 21.38
C TRP A 404 25.87 7.49 20.25
N PHE A 405 26.10 6.20 20.41
CA PHE A 405 25.68 5.15 19.50
C PHE A 405 24.59 4.35 20.21
N ALA A 406 23.37 4.89 20.20
CA ALA A 406 22.16 4.22 20.66
C ALA A 406 21.74 3.15 19.65
N LEU A 407 21.44 1.94 20.14
CA LEU A 407 21.18 0.76 19.34
C LEU A 407 20.26 -0.18 20.11
N GLU A 408 19.33 -0.80 19.39
CA GLU A 408 18.36 -1.71 19.97
C GLU A 408 17.92 -2.77 18.95
N GLU A 409 17.89 -4.02 19.38
CA GLU A 409 17.50 -5.18 18.58
C GLU A 409 16.89 -6.28 19.47
N ASP A 410 15.87 -6.97 18.99
CA ASP A 410 15.20 -8.02 19.76
C ASP A 410 15.95 -9.37 19.78
N VAL A 411 15.93 -10.02 20.96
CA VAL A 411 16.41 -11.38 21.19
C VAL A 411 15.31 -12.28 21.74
N TYR A 412 15.39 -13.57 21.39
CA TYR A 412 14.50 -14.61 21.89
C TYR A 412 15.27 -15.77 22.51
N TRP A 413 14.67 -16.42 23.50
CA TRP A 413 15.17 -17.68 24.06
C TRP A 413 15.01 -18.83 23.06
N ALA A 414 16.12 -19.39 22.57
CA ALA A 414 16.15 -20.44 21.55
C ALA A 414 16.31 -21.87 22.12
N GLY A 415 16.18 -22.04 23.44
CA GLY A 415 16.39 -23.32 24.15
C GLY A 415 17.77 -23.43 24.81
N GLU A 416 17.90 -24.34 25.77
CA GLU A 416 19.09 -24.47 26.65
C GLU A 416 20.41 -24.61 25.84
N ASP A 417 20.41 -25.37 24.73
CA ASP A 417 21.60 -25.59 23.89
C ASP A 417 22.05 -24.36 23.08
N LYS A 418 21.14 -23.39 22.88
CA LYS A 418 21.35 -22.22 21.99
C LYS A 418 21.34 -20.89 22.73
N GLY A 419 20.77 -20.84 23.93
CA GLY A 419 20.62 -19.60 24.70
C GLY A 419 19.82 -18.52 23.98
N TRP A 420 20.22 -17.27 24.18
CA TRP A 420 19.61 -16.09 23.57
C TRP A 420 20.11 -15.83 22.16
N GLN A 421 19.17 -15.74 21.22
CA GLN A 421 19.46 -15.56 19.81
C GLN A 421 18.76 -14.32 19.28
N TRP A 422 19.42 -13.61 18.37
CA TRP A 422 18.88 -12.48 17.64
C TRP A 422 17.63 -12.90 16.84
N VAL A 423 16.56 -12.10 16.89
CA VAL A 423 15.37 -12.30 16.05
C VAL A 423 15.72 -11.96 14.60
N CYS A 424 16.27 -10.76 14.41
CA CYS A 424 17.06 -10.28 13.27
C CYS A 424 18.48 -9.95 13.78
N ASN A 425 19.54 -10.28 13.03
CA ASN A 425 20.92 -9.98 13.44
C ASN A 425 21.13 -8.46 13.56
N PRO A 426 21.96 -7.93 14.48
CA PRO A 426 22.08 -6.49 14.68
C PRO A 426 22.56 -5.71 13.46
N GLN A 427 22.19 -4.42 13.42
CA GLN A 427 22.56 -3.47 12.38
C GLN A 427 24.04 -3.61 11.92
N PRO A 428 24.30 -4.10 10.69
CA PRO A 428 25.67 -4.41 10.25
C PRO A 428 26.43 -3.19 9.71
N HIS A 429 25.73 -2.10 9.40
CA HIS A 429 26.27 -0.83 8.91
C HIS A 429 25.24 0.30 9.11
N LEU A 430 25.71 1.54 9.29
CA LEU A 430 24.84 2.71 9.32
C LEU A 430 24.06 2.80 8.00
N ASN A 431 22.76 3.12 8.08
CA ASN A 431 21.94 3.38 6.89
C ASN A 431 22.41 4.68 6.21
N THR A 432 22.63 4.69 4.89
CA THR A 432 23.25 5.83 4.22
C THR A 432 22.26 6.63 3.36
N VAL A 433 22.09 7.92 3.68
CA VAL A 433 21.51 8.89 2.73
C VAL A 433 22.63 9.34 1.80
N VAL A 434 22.59 8.88 0.55
CA VAL A 434 23.63 9.13 -0.46
C VAL A 434 23.08 10.08 -1.52
N ARG A 435 23.90 11.02 -2.02
CA ARG A 435 23.57 11.81 -3.21
C ARG A 435 24.05 11.10 -4.48
N GLN A 436 23.17 10.84 -5.45
CA GLN A 436 23.48 10.12 -6.71
C GLN A 436 24.60 10.66 -7.63
N ILE A 437 25.31 11.74 -7.30
CA ILE A 437 26.20 12.44 -8.24
C ILE A 437 27.60 11.78 -8.40
N LYS A 438 28.03 10.88 -7.49
CA LYS A 438 29.41 10.37 -7.49
C LYS A 438 29.70 9.08 -8.26
N ALA A 439 28.68 8.31 -8.66
CA ALA A 439 28.89 6.97 -9.27
C ALA A 439 29.47 6.96 -10.70
N LEU A 440 29.64 8.11 -11.37
CA LEU A 440 30.00 8.16 -12.81
C LEU A 440 31.33 8.84 -13.18
N SER A 441 32.07 9.47 -12.25
CA SER A 441 33.11 10.44 -12.67
C SER A 441 34.59 10.02 -12.58
N HIS A 442 34.98 9.00 -11.79
CA HIS A 442 36.40 8.69 -11.58
C HIS A 442 36.98 7.52 -12.40
N HIS A 443 36.20 6.49 -12.74
CA HIS A 443 36.70 5.36 -13.56
C HIS A 443 36.66 5.68 -15.07
N ALA A 444 35.61 6.38 -15.54
CA ALA A 444 35.44 6.74 -16.94
C ALA A 444 36.51 7.74 -17.44
N LYS A 445 36.96 8.68 -16.59
CA LYS A 445 37.95 9.71 -16.98
C LYS A 445 39.36 9.15 -17.21
N ARG A 446 39.73 8.01 -16.60
CA ARG A 446 41.05 7.39 -16.83
C ARG A 446 41.12 6.65 -18.16
N LEU A 447 40.11 5.83 -18.49
CA LEU A 447 40.07 5.12 -19.78
C LEU A 447 39.95 6.07 -20.98
N ILE A 448 39.16 7.15 -20.87
CA ILE A 448 38.93 8.06 -22.01
C ILE A 448 40.19 8.88 -22.34
N HIS A 449 41.06 9.18 -21.37
CA HIS A 449 42.26 9.96 -21.64
C HIS A 449 43.43 9.13 -22.21
N GLU A 450 43.54 7.85 -21.90
CA GLU A 450 44.59 6.97 -22.43
C GLU A 450 44.24 6.35 -23.80
N THR A 451 42.94 6.26 -24.15
CA THR A 451 42.50 5.65 -25.43
C THR A 451 42.47 6.65 -26.60
N LEU A 452 42.50 7.97 -26.35
CA LEU A 452 42.37 9.02 -27.39
C LEU A 452 43.71 9.60 -27.89
N THR A 453 44.86 9.03 -27.50
CA THR A 453 46.20 9.49 -27.97
C THR A 453 46.91 8.50 -28.91
N ILE A 454 46.30 7.34 -29.21
CA ILE A 454 46.94 6.28 -30.03
C ILE A 454 46.26 6.08 -31.40
N SER A 455 45.07 6.66 -31.64
CA SER A 455 44.29 6.45 -32.88
C SER A 455 44.43 7.54 -33.96
N CYS A 456 45.52 8.33 -33.94
CA CYS A 456 45.83 9.32 -35.00
C CYS A 456 47.14 9.06 -35.74
N TRP A 457 47.72 7.85 -35.68
CA TRP A 457 49.01 7.56 -36.34
C TRP A 457 49.09 6.24 -37.14
N ALA A 458 47.95 5.62 -37.48
CA ALA A 458 47.92 4.37 -38.26
C ALA A 458 46.79 4.34 -39.30
N LEU A 459 46.85 5.28 -40.27
CA LEU A 459 46.03 5.24 -41.49
C LEU A 459 46.90 5.35 -42.76
N ILE A 460 48.08 4.72 -42.73
CA ILE A 460 49.01 4.62 -43.86
C ILE A 460 49.57 3.18 -43.92
N GLN A 461 49.30 2.49 -45.05
CA GLN A 461 49.66 1.08 -45.40
C GLN A 461 48.89 0.02 -44.59
N GLY A 462 48.21 -1.00 -45.13
CA GLY A 462 48.36 -1.69 -46.41
C GLY A 462 48.44 -3.21 -46.16
N HIS A 463 47.46 -3.98 -46.69
CA HIS A 463 47.41 -5.44 -46.85
C HIS A 463 47.01 -6.39 -45.69
N CYS A 464 45.89 -7.10 -45.93
CA CYS A 464 45.74 -8.57 -45.99
C CYS A 464 46.76 -9.46 -45.23
N GLU A 465 46.30 -10.32 -44.30
CA GLU A 465 45.77 -11.66 -44.62
C GLU A 465 45.20 -12.38 -43.36
N SER A 466 44.65 -13.59 -43.55
CA SER A 466 43.93 -14.40 -42.56
C SER A 466 44.81 -15.01 -41.46
N SER A 467 44.36 -15.01 -40.20
CA SER A 467 44.55 -16.12 -39.26
C SER A 467 43.68 -15.99 -38.00
N THR A 468 42.93 -17.05 -37.69
CA THR A 468 42.07 -17.16 -36.49
C THR A 468 42.91 -17.53 -35.26
N VAL A 469 42.85 -16.73 -34.19
CA VAL A 469 43.21 -17.18 -32.83
C VAL A 469 42.12 -16.77 -31.86
N LEU A 470 41.44 -17.77 -31.30
CA LEU A 470 40.47 -17.61 -30.22
C LEU A 470 41.18 -17.27 -28.91
N VAL A 471 40.83 -16.13 -28.32
CA VAL A 471 40.97 -15.90 -26.87
C VAL A 471 39.57 -15.65 -26.32
N SER A 472 39.02 -16.66 -25.66
CA SER A 472 37.70 -16.58 -25.02
C SER A 472 37.80 -15.80 -23.70
N LEU A 473 37.37 -14.54 -23.71
CA LEU A 473 37.10 -13.77 -22.49
C LEU A 473 35.60 -13.66 -22.30
N SER A 474 35.08 -14.47 -21.37
CA SER A 474 33.73 -14.33 -20.83
C SER A 474 33.68 -13.05 -19.99
N LEU A 475 33.04 -12.02 -20.53
CA LEU A 475 32.68 -10.81 -19.79
C LEU A 475 31.20 -10.52 -20.03
N ALA A 476 30.39 -10.82 -19.01
CA ALA A 476 29.05 -10.25 -18.91
C ALA A 476 29.20 -8.74 -18.65
N GLY A 477 28.74 -7.92 -19.60
CA GLY A 477 28.58 -6.47 -19.46
C GLY A 477 27.27 -6.07 -20.11
N SER A 478 26.31 -5.47 -19.41
CA SER A 478 26.36 -4.11 -18.83
C SER A 478 26.24 -3.02 -19.90
N ASN A 479 25.04 -2.91 -20.48
CA ASN A 479 24.65 -1.75 -21.29
C ASN A 479 24.42 -0.55 -20.35
N ASN A 480 25.43 0.30 -20.21
CA ASN A 480 25.29 1.63 -19.62
C ASN A 480 24.46 2.53 -20.55
N VAL A 481 23.17 2.67 -20.28
CA VAL A 481 22.42 3.86 -20.66
C VAL A 481 22.91 5.01 -19.77
N ARG A 482 23.22 6.16 -20.38
CA ARG A 482 23.70 7.33 -19.64
C ARG A 482 22.57 7.92 -18.80
N TYR A 483 22.55 7.62 -17.50
CA TYR A 483 21.80 8.43 -16.56
C TYR A 483 22.47 9.80 -16.46
N SER A 484 21.75 10.83 -16.92
CA SER A 484 22.10 12.23 -16.67
C SER A 484 22.09 12.49 -15.16
N SER A 485 22.93 13.39 -14.70
CA SER A 485 22.96 13.81 -13.30
C SER A 485 21.61 14.37 -12.88
N TYR A 486 21.03 13.84 -11.80
CA TYR A 486 19.85 14.42 -11.15
C TYR A 486 20.21 15.78 -10.55
N THR A 487 19.97 16.84 -11.33
CA THR A 487 19.25 18.00 -10.82
C THR A 487 17.94 17.50 -10.20
N THR A 488 17.48 18.14 -9.12
CA THR A 488 16.12 17.92 -8.65
C THR A 488 15.21 18.62 -9.63
N ASP A 489 14.81 17.90 -10.68
CA ASP A 489 14.03 18.41 -11.79
C ASP A 489 12.59 18.69 -11.30
N LEU A 490 12.42 19.87 -10.70
CA LEU A 490 11.15 20.33 -10.15
C LEU A 490 10.13 20.54 -11.27
N LEU A 491 10.60 20.84 -12.49
CA LEU A 491 9.79 21.08 -13.68
C LEU A 491 10.26 20.24 -14.85
N ALA A 492 9.48 19.21 -15.21
CA ALA A 492 9.82 18.28 -16.29
C ALA A 492 8.72 18.21 -17.37
N ILE A 493 9.14 18.12 -18.63
CA ILE A 493 8.28 17.99 -19.80
C ILE A 493 8.65 16.70 -20.56
N TYR A 494 7.66 15.85 -20.77
CA TYR A 494 7.78 14.61 -21.53
C TYR A 494 6.82 14.61 -22.72
N ILE A 495 7.29 14.21 -23.89
CA ILE A 495 6.47 14.06 -25.10
C ILE A 495 6.58 12.61 -25.61
N SER A 496 5.47 11.88 -25.69
CA SER A 496 5.51 10.52 -26.22
C SER A 496 5.59 10.50 -27.75
N LYS A 497 6.51 9.68 -28.27
CA LYS A 497 6.57 9.25 -29.67
C LYS A 497 5.64 8.06 -29.94
N SER A 498 5.37 7.22 -28.94
CA SER A 498 4.51 6.04 -29.10
C SER A 498 3.05 6.44 -29.34
N ARG A 499 2.41 5.68 -30.23
CA ARG A 499 0.96 5.76 -30.48
C ARG A 499 0.18 4.69 -29.70
N SER A 500 0.85 3.86 -28.89
CA SER A 500 0.20 2.82 -28.12
C SER A 500 -0.48 3.38 -26.86
N PRO A 501 -1.81 3.23 -26.69
CA PRO A 501 -2.51 3.65 -25.47
C PRO A 501 -2.00 2.90 -24.23
N TYR A 502 -1.56 1.65 -24.39
CA TYR A 502 -1.00 0.83 -23.30
C TYR A 502 0.35 1.36 -22.82
N ILE A 503 1.22 1.79 -23.75
CA ILE A 503 2.52 2.40 -23.43
C ILE A 503 2.28 3.76 -22.77
N ASN A 504 1.50 4.64 -23.40
CA ASN A 504 1.28 6.00 -22.92
C ASN A 504 0.65 6.05 -21.51
N LEU A 505 -0.39 5.23 -21.24
CA LEU A 505 -1.00 5.15 -19.90
C LEU A 505 -0.14 4.42 -18.86
N SER A 506 0.90 3.70 -19.28
CA SER A 506 1.87 3.07 -18.38
C SER A 506 3.04 3.99 -18.07
N ILE A 507 3.51 4.79 -19.04
CA ILE A 507 4.45 5.90 -18.81
C ILE A 507 3.80 6.93 -17.88
N GLU A 508 2.57 7.37 -18.16
CA GLU A 508 1.82 8.28 -17.28
C GLU A 508 1.76 7.76 -15.84
N HIS A 509 1.43 6.47 -15.66
CA HIS A 509 1.37 5.88 -14.32
C HIS A 509 2.75 5.78 -13.66
N HIS A 510 3.79 5.47 -14.42
CA HIS A 510 5.17 5.44 -13.95
C HIS A 510 5.58 6.82 -13.45
N LEU A 511 5.45 7.88 -14.27
CA LEU A 511 5.76 9.26 -13.90
C LEU A 511 5.03 9.69 -12.62
N LEU A 512 3.75 9.32 -12.45
CA LEU A 512 2.97 9.59 -11.23
C LEU A 512 3.53 8.89 -9.98
N GLN A 513 4.22 7.76 -10.14
CA GLN A 513 4.81 6.99 -9.04
C GLN A 513 6.27 7.32 -8.75
N THR A 514 7.04 7.85 -9.71
CA THR A 514 8.51 7.92 -9.60
C THR A 514 9.10 9.34 -9.71
N THR A 515 8.35 10.33 -10.20
CA THR A 515 8.83 11.72 -10.16
C THR A 515 8.67 12.31 -8.74
N PRO A 516 9.52 13.27 -8.31
CA PRO A 516 9.55 13.78 -6.93
C PRO A 516 8.19 14.31 -6.42
N SER A 517 7.98 14.26 -5.11
CA SER A 517 6.73 14.69 -4.45
C SER A 517 6.38 16.17 -4.68
N ASP A 518 7.40 17.02 -4.73
CA ASP A 518 7.33 18.46 -4.99
C ASP A 518 7.36 18.85 -6.48
N SER A 519 7.70 17.91 -7.38
CA SER A 519 7.80 18.19 -8.82
C SER A 519 6.44 18.41 -9.51
N THR A 520 6.44 19.27 -10.52
CA THR A 520 5.33 19.47 -11.46
C THR A 520 5.76 19.02 -12.86
N VAL A 521 5.03 18.06 -13.43
CA VAL A 521 5.39 17.36 -14.67
C VAL A 521 4.29 17.51 -15.71
N LEU A 522 4.65 17.89 -16.93
CA LEU A 522 3.79 17.85 -18.11
C LEU A 522 4.14 16.62 -18.96
N PHE A 523 3.16 15.79 -19.28
CA PHE A 523 3.28 14.70 -20.24
C PHE A 523 2.26 14.86 -21.37
N LEU A 524 2.74 14.93 -22.61
CA LEU A 524 1.93 15.05 -23.83
C LEU A 524 2.01 13.77 -24.65
N TYR A 525 0.88 13.26 -25.13
CA TYR A 525 0.84 12.04 -25.94
C TYR A 525 -0.39 11.96 -26.84
N THR A 526 -0.26 11.24 -27.95
CA THR A 526 -1.35 10.93 -28.88
C THR A 526 -1.44 9.42 -29.04
N ASN A 527 -2.65 8.86 -29.06
CA ASN A 527 -2.87 7.43 -29.26
C ASN A 527 -3.36 7.16 -30.69
N ARG A 528 -3.08 5.96 -31.19
CA ARG A 528 -3.80 5.34 -32.31
C ARG A 528 -5.29 5.13 -31.95
N PRO A 529 -6.16 4.80 -32.92
CA PRO A 529 -7.59 4.58 -32.69
C PRO A 529 -7.87 3.68 -31.48
N SER A 530 -8.47 4.25 -30.43
CA SER A 530 -8.69 3.57 -29.15
C SER A 530 -9.85 4.17 -28.36
N ILE A 531 -10.51 3.33 -27.57
CA ILE A 531 -11.59 3.71 -26.64
C ILE A 531 -11.05 3.54 -25.22
N VAL A 532 -10.96 4.65 -24.49
CA VAL A 532 -10.41 4.68 -23.13
C VAL A 532 -11.55 4.83 -22.12
N ILE A 533 -11.86 3.74 -21.42
CA ILE A 533 -12.89 3.69 -20.35
C ILE A 533 -12.30 4.03 -18.98
N GLY A 534 -13.07 4.68 -18.11
CA GLY A 534 -12.65 5.02 -16.75
C GLY A 534 -12.50 3.80 -15.81
N ARG A 535 -11.75 3.97 -14.71
CA ARG A 535 -11.37 2.90 -13.76
C ARG A 535 -12.54 2.04 -13.24
N ASN A 536 -13.73 2.62 -13.09
CA ASN A 536 -14.92 1.99 -12.50
C ASN A 536 -16.11 1.90 -13.48
N GLN A 537 -15.88 2.02 -14.79
CA GLN A 537 -16.94 1.97 -15.79
C GLN A 537 -17.21 0.55 -16.30
N ASN A 538 -18.42 0.32 -16.84
CA ASN A 538 -18.82 -0.97 -17.40
C ASN A 538 -18.64 -0.98 -18.93
N PRO A 539 -17.75 -1.82 -19.51
CA PRO A 539 -17.47 -1.80 -20.94
C PRO A 539 -18.69 -2.19 -21.79
N TRP A 540 -19.55 -3.11 -21.30
CA TRP A 540 -20.79 -3.48 -21.97
C TRP A 540 -21.85 -2.37 -21.93
N LEU A 541 -21.79 -1.43 -20.99
CA LEU A 541 -22.69 -0.26 -20.95
C LEU A 541 -22.18 0.88 -21.83
N GLU A 542 -20.86 1.11 -21.80
CA GLU A 542 -20.22 2.28 -22.38
C GLU A 542 -19.86 2.12 -23.87
N VAL A 543 -19.59 0.89 -24.31
CA VAL A 543 -18.98 0.61 -25.62
C VAL A 543 -19.83 -0.35 -26.44
N ASN A 544 -19.93 -0.09 -27.74
CA ASN A 544 -20.51 -0.98 -28.72
C ASN A 544 -19.53 -2.13 -29.06
N LEU A 545 -19.37 -3.06 -28.13
CA LEU A 545 -18.46 -4.21 -28.28
C LEU A 545 -18.75 -5.07 -29.53
N PRO A 546 -20.02 -5.37 -29.91
CA PRO A 546 -20.29 -6.10 -31.16
C PRO A 546 -19.75 -5.39 -32.40
N LEU A 547 -19.91 -4.07 -32.49
CA LEU A 547 -19.36 -3.27 -33.58
C LEU A 547 -17.82 -3.31 -33.57
N LEU A 548 -17.21 -3.16 -32.40
CA LEU A 548 -15.75 -3.18 -32.22
C LEU A 548 -15.13 -4.51 -32.70
N GLN A 549 -15.79 -5.62 -32.38
CA GLN A 549 -15.37 -6.99 -32.75
C GLN A 549 -15.62 -7.32 -34.23
N SER A 550 -16.43 -6.53 -34.93
CA SER A 550 -16.71 -6.67 -36.37
C SER A 550 -15.77 -5.89 -37.29
N LEU A 551 -14.80 -5.15 -36.72
CA LEU A 551 -13.83 -4.38 -37.49
C LEU A 551 -12.72 -5.30 -38.00
N ASP A 552 -12.30 -5.08 -39.26
CA ASP A 552 -11.12 -5.72 -39.81
C ASP A 552 -9.84 -5.22 -39.12
N SER A 553 -8.75 -5.98 -39.21
CA SER A 553 -7.46 -5.65 -38.58
C SER A 553 -6.87 -4.29 -39.00
N ASN A 554 -7.22 -3.79 -40.19
CA ASN A 554 -6.80 -2.47 -40.68
C ASN A 554 -7.60 -1.31 -40.07
N ASP A 555 -8.77 -1.58 -39.51
CA ASP A 555 -9.71 -0.60 -38.94
C ASP A 555 -9.85 -0.81 -37.41
N ALA A 556 -8.95 -1.59 -36.81
CA ALA A 556 -9.00 -2.03 -35.42
C ALA A 556 -8.87 -0.86 -34.43
N ILE A 557 -9.66 -0.93 -33.35
CA ILE A 557 -9.72 0.07 -32.29
C ILE A 557 -9.49 -0.63 -30.95
N ASP A 558 -8.46 -0.22 -30.21
CA ASP A 558 -8.14 -0.80 -28.89
C ASP A 558 -9.20 -0.43 -27.84
N LEU A 559 -9.57 -1.36 -26.96
CA LEU A 559 -10.35 -1.06 -25.75
C LEU A 559 -9.43 -1.06 -24.52
N VAL A 560 -9.26 0.09 -23.87
CA VAL A 560 -8.31 0.24 -22.77
C VAL A 560 -8.99 0.84 -21.54
N ARG A 561 -8.72 0.27 -20.36
CA ARG A 561 -9.18 0.85 -19.08
C ARG A 561 -8.06 1.65 -18.43
N ARG A 562 -8.27 2.96 -18.24
CA ARG A 562 -7.28 3.80 -17.53
C ARG A 562 -7.38 3.68 -16.00
N ARG A 563 -6.34 4.11 -15.31
CA ARG A 563 -6.22 4.04 -13.83
C ARG A 563 -6.91 5.18 -13.08
N SER A 564 -7.38 6.22 -13.79
CA SER A 564 -8.11 7.39 -13.28
C SER A 564 -9.63 7.24 -13.38
N GLY A 565 -10.38 8.13 -12.72
CA GLY A 565 -11.85 8.19 -12.82
C GLY A 565 -12.35 8.81 -14.13
N GLY A 566 -13.61 9.26 -14.16
CA GLY A 566 -14.23 9.94 -15.31
C GLY A 566 -14.87 9.01 -16.35
N GLY A 567 -15.44 9.60 -17.40
CA GLY A 567 -16.22 8.92 -18.44
C GLY A 567 -15.39 8.30 -19.58
N THR A 568 -16.07 7.66 -20.53
CA THR A 568 -15.45 7.01 -21.69
C THR A 568 -15.19 8.01 -22.81
N VAL A 569 -14.01 7.91 -23.43
CA VAL A 569 -13.56 8.78 -24.54
C VAL A 569 -12.95 7.96 -25.68
N PHE A 570 -12.95 8.53 -26.89
CA PHE A 570 -12.31 7.96 -28.08
C PHE A 570 -11.08 8.80 -28.44
N HIS A 571 -9.94 8.16 -28.70
CA HIS A 571 -8.70 8.79 -29.10
C HIS A 571 -8.31 8.31 -30.52
N ASP A 572 -7.73 9.20 -31.31
CA ASP A 572 -6.99 8.90 -32.55
C ASP A 572 -5.90 9.95 -32.76
N GLU A 573 -5.23 9.92 -33.91
CA GLU A 573 -4.13 10.83 -34.27
C GLU A 573 -4.53 12.31 -34.30
N GLY A 574 -5.82 12.62 -34.43
CA GLY A 574 -6.36 13.98 -34.37
C GLY A 574 -6.77 14.43 -32.95
N ASN A 575 -6.45 13.64 -31.93
CA ASN A 575 -6.70 13.93 -30.52
C ASN A 575 -5.40 13.87 -29.69
N VAL A 576 -4.91 15.04 -29.28
CA VAL A 576 -3.76 15.15 -28.36
C VAL A 576 -4.24 15.05 -26.92
N ASN A 577 -3.52 14.31 -26.08
CA ASN A 577 -3.77 14.21 -24.65
C ASN A 577 -2.68 14.96 -23.89
N TYR A 578 -3.08 15.61 -22.80
CA TYR A 578 -2.20 16.25 -21.85
C TYR A 578 -2.40 15.63 -20.47
N SER A 579 -1.33 15.49 -19.71
CA SER A 579 -1.33 15.00 -18.34
C SER A 579 -0.41 15.89 -17.52
N VAL A 580 -0.94 16.52 -16.48
CA VAL A 580 -0.16 17.33 -15.52
C VAL A 580 -0.19 16.64 -14.17
N ILE A 581 0.99 16.37 -13.64
CA ILE A 581 1.21 15.74 -12.34
C ILE A 581 1.84 16.78 -11.43
N CYS A 582 1.25 17.04 -10.26
CA CYS A 582 1.67 18.11 -9.36
C CYS A 582 1.49 17.72 -7.88
N PRO A 583 2.06 18.49 -6.93
CA PRO A 583 1.77 18.33 -5.50
C PRO A 583 0.27 18.54 -5.21
N PRO A 584 -0.34 17.82 -4.24
CA PRO A 584 -1.76 17.97 -3.92
C PRO A 584 -2.17 19.38 -3.51
N ALA A 585 -1.30 20.15 -2.85
CA ALA A 585 -1.53 21.55 -2.50
C ALA A 585 -1.67 22.47 -3.73
N ASN A 586 -1.09 22.08 -4.87
CA ASN A 586 -1.10 22.84 -6.12
C ASN A 586 -2.17 22.33 -7.10
N PHE A 587 -2.99 21.36 -6.70
CA PHE A 587 -4.01 20.75 -7.56
C PHE A 587 -5.33 21.51 -7.47
N ASP A 588 -5.75 22.02 -8.63
CA ASP A 588 -7.11 22.47 -8.88
C ASP A 588 -7.62 21.89 -10.23
N ARG A 589 -8.94 21.73 -10.33
CA ARG A 589 -9.58 21.09 -11.49
C ARG A 589 -9.62 21.98 -12.72
N ASP A 590 -9.76 23.30 -12.56
CA ASP A 590 -9.82 24.23 -13.69
C ASP A 590 -8.41 24.59 -14.17
N THR A 591 -7.44 24.74 -13.27
CA THR A 591 -6.09 25.30 -13.51
C THR A 591 -5.38 24.78 -14.78
N HIS A 592 -5.27 23.46 -14.98
CA HIS A 592 -4.63 22.91 -16.19
C HIS A 592 -5.56 22.87 -17.41
N ALA A 593 -6.89 22.88 -17.22
CA ALA A 593 -7.83 23.03 -18.34
C ALA A 593 -7.80 24.48 -18.87
N GLU A 594 -7.65 25.47 -17.99
CA GLU A 594 -7.45 26.88 -18.33
C GLU A 594 -6.09 27.13 -19.02
N MET A 595 -5.04 26.39 -18.65
CA MET A 595 -3.78 26.35 -19.39
C MET A 595 -3.98 25.94 -20.85
N VAL A 596 -4.75 24.87 -21.09
CA VAL A 596 -5.07 24.41 -22.44
C VAL A 596 -6.00 25.39 -23.17
N VAL A 597 -6.93 26.06 -22.48
CA VAL A 597 -7.70 27.18 -23.07
C VAL A 597 -6.79 28.29 -23.55
N ARG A 598 -5.82 28.76 -22.75
CA ARG A 598 -4.89 29.81 -23.19
C ARG A 598 -4.03 29.37 -24.37
N ALA A 599 -3.59 28.10 -24.39
CA ALA A 599 -2.88 27.54 -25.52
C ALA A 599 -3.75 27.57 -26.80
N LEU A 600 -5.02 27.18 -26.71
CA LEU A 600 -5.99 27.24 -27.81
C LEU A 600 -6.26 28.68 -28.28
N THR A 601 -6.43 29.64 -27.37
CA THR A 601 -6.56 31.07 -27.69
C THR A 601 -5.32 31.59 -28.43
N SER A 602 -4.12 31.19 -28.02
CA SER A 602 -2.87 31.56 -28.73
C SER A 602 -2.79 31.04 -30.19
N LEU A 603 -3.62 30.05 -30.52
CA LEU A 603 -3.77 29.46 -31.85
C LEU A 603 -5.03 29.94 -32.60
N GLY A 604 -5.69 31.01 -32.11
CA GLY A 604 -6.85 31.65 -32.74
C GLY A 604 -8.21 31.03 -32.40
N VAL A 605 -8.31 30.27 -31.30
CA VAL A 605 -9.54 29.62 -30.85
C VAL A 605 -10.15 30.40 -29.67
N ASP A 606 -10.54 31.65 -29.93
CA ASP A 606 -10.95 32.61 -28.90
C ASP A 606 -12.24 32.23 -28.15
N SER A 607 -13.05 31.32 -28.70
CA SER A 607 -14.30 30.86 -28.06
C SER A 607 -14.14 29.62 -27.17
N ALA A 608 -12.91 29.19 -26.90
CA ALA A 608 -12.60 28.11 -25.96
C ALA A 608 -12.76 28.58 -24.50
N ALA A 609 -13.43 27.78 -23.67
CA ALA A 609 -13.60 28.07 -22.23
C ALA A 609 -13.78 26.78 -21.42
N VAL A 610 -13.42 26.83 -20.13
CA VAL A 610 -13.74 25.76 -19.16
C VAL A 610 -15.18 25.93 -18.67
N ASN A 611 -15.97 24.86 -18.68
CA ASN A 611 -17.36 24.86 -18.20
C ASN A 611 -17.47 24.43 -16.73
N CYS A 612 -18.66 24.51 -16.14
CA CYS A 612 -18.94 24.13 -14.74
C CYS A 612 -18.73 22.64 -14.41
N ARG A 613 -18.40 21.79 -15.38
CA ARG A 613 -18.03 20.38 -15.19
C ARG A 613 -16.53 20.13 -15.41
N HIS A 614 -15.75 21.20 -15.55
CA HIS A 614 -14.32 21.15 -15.87
C HIS A 614 -14.02 20.54 -17.26
N ASP A 615 -14.98 20.56 -18.20
CA ASP A 615 -14.71 20.26 -19.62
C ASP A 615 -14.28 21.54 -20.35
N ILE A 616 -13.40 21.44 -21.34
CA ILE A 616 -13.19 22.55 -22.29
C ILE A 616 -14.23 22.46 -23.41
N VAL A 617 -14.93 23.57 -23.63
CA VAL A 617 -15.96 23.74 -24.67
C VAL A 617 -15.59 24.87 -25.62
N VAL A 618 -16.12 24.82 -26.84
CA VAL A 618 -16.13 25.96 -27.79
C VAL A 618 -17.57 26.35 -28.11
N THR A 619 -17.80 27.66 -28.23
CA THR A 619 -19.09 28.19 -28.70
C THR A 619 -18.94 28.65 -30.15
N VAL A 620 -19.87 28.19 -31.01
CA VAL A 620 -19.91 28.59 -32.42
C VAL A 620 -21.03 29.63 -32.61
N PRO A 621 -20.79 30.77 -33.29
CA PRO A 621 -21.86 31.70 -33.63
C PRO A 621 -22.96 31.00 -34.45
N PRO A 622 -24.26 31.30 -34.22
CA PRO A 622 -25.32 30.81 -35.10
C PRO A 622 -25.08 31.28 -36.53
N ALA A 623 -25.33 30.41 -37.51
CA ALA A 623 -25.23 30.77 -38.92
C ALA A 623 -26.21 31.92 -39.22
N SER A 624 -25.71 32.99 -39.85
CA SER A 624 -26.55 34.11 -40.29
C SER A 624 -27.69 33.61 -41.18
N PRO A 625 -28.95 34.02 -40.95
CA PRO A 625 -30.07 33.51 -41.73
C PRO A 625 -29.96 33.96 -43.19
N THR A 626 -29.62 33.03 -44.08
CA THR A 626 -29.69 33.24 -45.52
C THR A 626 -31.14 33.48 -45.93
N THR A 627 -31.41 34.63 -46.53
CA THR A 627 -32.73 35.07 -47.00
C THR A 627 -33.42 33.97 -47.82
N PRO A 628 -34.66 33.57 -47.49
CA PRO A 628 -35.34 32.47 -48.18
C PRO A 628 -35.81 32.90 -49.57
N THR A 629 -35.20 32.32 -50.62
CA THR A 629 -35.72 32.41 -51.98
C THR A 629 -37.05 31.66 -52.06
N LYS A 630 -38.13 32.36 -52.41
CA LYS A 630 -39.47 31.78 -52.54
C LYS A 630 -39.54 30.80 -53.72
N THR A 631 -39.94 29.56 -53.45
CA THR A 631 -40.71 28.75 -54.39
C THR A 631 -41.87 28.08 -53.66
N ARG A 632 -43.03 28.02 -54.33
CA ARG A 632 -44.35 27.68 -53.76
C ARG A 632 -44.61 26.16 -53.75
N ALA A 633 -45.62 25.80 -52.93
CA ALA A 633 -46.66 24.81 -53.22
C ALA A 633 -46.27 23.31 -53.15
N ASP A 634 -47.08 22.39 -52.59
CA ASP A 634 -48.42 22.49 -51.95
C ASP A 634 -48.60 21.41 -50.84
N ASP A 635 -49.48 21.69 -49.87
CA ASP A 635 -50.52 20.84 -49.23
C ASP A 635 -50.30 19.33 -48.90
N THR A 636 -50.85 18.72 -47.83
CA THR A 636 -51.61 19.19 -46.63
C THR A 636 -51.70 18.06 -45.57
N THR A 637 -51.90 18.44 -44.29
CA THR A 637 -52.61 17.67 -43.20
C THR A 637 -52.11 16.28 -42.74
N SER A 638 -52.17 15.87 -41.47
CA SER A 638 -52.62 16.52 -40.21
C SER A 638 -52.11 15.78 -38.95
N SER A 639 -51.92 16.52 -37.84
CA SER A 639 -52.20 16.22 -36.40
C SER A 639 -52.32 14.74 -35.91
N THR A 640 -51.91 14.30 -34.71
CA THR A 640 -51.52 14.92 -33.41
C THR A 640 -50.30 14.13 -32.85
N ALA A 641 -49.73 14.29 -31.65
CA ALA A 641 -50.04 15.07 -30.44
C ALA A 641 -48.74 15.57 -29.77
N ALA A 642 -48.74 15.79 -28.44
CA ALA A 642 -47.55 16.19 -27.66
C ALA A 642 -47.33 15.28 -26.43
N SER A 643 -46.09 15.22 -25.96
CA SER A 643 -45.75 14.92 -24.56
C SER A 643 -44.78 15.99 -24.07
N THR A 644 -45.09 16.60 -22.92
CA THR A 644 -44.46 17.83 -22.45
C THR A 644 -43.49 17.53 -21.32
N THR A 645 -42.21 17.86 -21.48
CA THR A 645 -41.25 17.92 -20.38
C THR A 645 -40.50 19.24 -20.41
N THR A 646 -40.81 20.10 -19.45
CA THR A 646 -40.16 21.41 -19.24
C THR A 646 -38.71 21.22 -18.76
N PRO A 647 -37.73 21.94 -19.33
CA PRO A 647 -36.37 21.92 -18.81
C PRO A 647 -36.26 22.74 -17.52
N THR A 648 -35.73 22.12 -16.46
CA THR A 648 -35.41 22.77 -15.18
C THR A 648 -34.32 23.83 -15.38
N PRO A 649 -34.43 25.05 -14.82
CA PRO A 649 -33.42 26.08 -14.97
C PRO A 649 -32.14 25.73 -14.21
N ALA A 650 -30.98 25.96 -14.85
CA ALA A 650 -29.67 25.66 -14.27
C ALA A 650 -29.29 26.63 -13.13
N LEU A 651 -28.75 26.10 -12.04
CA LEU A 651 -28.17 26.92 -10.96
C LEU A 651 -26.83 27.56 -11.39
N SER A 652 -26.61 28.76 -10.87
CA SER A 652 -25.40 29.57 -11.06
C SER A 652 -24.17 28.98 -10.38
N CYS A 653 -23.06 28.90 -11.12
CA CYS A 653 -21.71 28.83 -10.54
C CYS A 653 -21.05 30.20 -10.72
N THR A 654 -20.87 30.91 -9.61
CA THR A 654 -20.10 32.15 -9.41
C THR A 654 -19.26 32.64 -10.60
N GLY A 655 -19.79 33.61 -11.36
CA GLY A 655 -19.01 34.59 -12.13
C GLY A 655 -18.39 34.15 -13.46
N LYS A 656 -18.28 32.85 -13.78
CA LYS A 656 -17.86 32.38 -15.12
C LYS A 656 -19.05 32.36 -16.08
N LEU A 657 -18.81 32.62 -17.37
CA LEU A 657 -19.85 32.80 -18.41
C LEU A 657 -20.86 31.64 -18.43
N LEU A 658 -22.15 31.98 -18.49
CA LEU A 658 -23.25 31.03 -18.66
C LEU A 658 -23.12 30.31 -20.01
N ALA A 659 -22.67 29.05 -19.98
CA ALA A 659 -22.64 28.14 -21.14
C ALA A 659 -24.06 27.64 -21.53
N ASN A 660 -24.99 28.58 -21.71
CA ASN A 660 -26.35 28.36 -22.20
C ASN A 660 -26.44 28.77 -23.68
N ALA A 661 -26.02 27.89 -24.59
CA ALA A 661 -26.24 28.09 -26.02
C ALA A 661 -26.40 26.75 -26.76
N GLU A 662 -27.38 26.69 -27.68
CA GLU A 662 -27.60 25.55 -28.57
C GLU A 662 -26.41 25.26 -29.50
N ASN A 663 -25.38 26.11 -29.53
CA ASN A 663 -24.17 26.00 -30.34
C ASN A 663 -22.86 25.78 -29.53
N THR A 664 -22.95 25.34 -28.27
CA THR A 664 -21.78 24.93 -27.48
C THR A 664 -21.45 23.45 -27.70
N TYR A 665 -20.16 23.15 -27.91
CA TYR A 665 -19.61 21.81 -28.16
C TYR A 665 -18.40 21.53 -27.27
N LYS A 666 -18.31 20.33 -26.71
CA LYS A 666 -17.15 19.85 -25.93
C LYS A 666 -15.98 19.51 -26.86
N ILE A 667 -14.78 19.96 -26.51
CA ILE A 667 -13.53 19.69 -27.25
C ILE A 667 -12.50 18.94 -26.40
N SER A 668 -12.58 19.06 -25.07
CA SER A 668 -11.72 18.35 -24.11
C SER A 668 -12.56 17.72 -23.01
N GLY A 669 -12.26 16.47 -22.65
CA GLY A 669 -12.74 15.88 -21.42
C GLY A 669 -11.59 15.63 -20.45
N SER A 670 -11.76 16.06 -19.20
CA SER A 670 -10.78 15.86 -18.12
C SER A 670 -11.12 14.69 -17.21
N ALA A 671 -10.09 14.08 -16.65
CA ALA A 671 -10.18 13.08 -15.60
C ALA A 671 -8.99 13.20 -14.64
N TYR A 672 -9.18 12.68 -13.43
CA TYR A 672 -8.27 12.94 -12.30
C TYR A 672 -7.89 11.64 -11.59
N LYS A 673 -6.69 11.62 -11.01
CA LYS A 673 -6.26 10.64 -10.02
C LYS A 673 -5.48 11.32 -8.92
N LEU A 674 -6.00 11.26 -7.70
CA LEU A 674 -5.33 11.77 -6.50
C LEU A 674 -4.66 10.59 -5.78
N THR A 675 -3.47 10.81 -5.25
CA THR A 675 -2.76 9.94 -4.32
C THR A 675 -2.40 10.74 -3.07
N ARG A 676 -1.84 10.11 -2.03
CA ARG A 676 -1.42 10.82 -0.80
C ARG A 676 -0.39 11.93 -1.10
N LEU A 677 0.55 11.66 -2.00
CA LEU A 677 1.70 12.53 -2.27
C LEU A 677 1.60 13.33 -3.58
N ARG A 678 0.77 12.92 -4.55
CA ARG A 678 0.70 13.52 -5.90
C ARG A 678 -0.74 13.60 -6.41
N SER A 679 -1.00 14.57 -7.26
CA SER A 679 -2.26 14.69 -8.01
C SER A 679 -1.99 14.68 -9.51
N LEU A 680 -2.81 13.95 -10.27
CA LEU A 680 -2.79 13.88 -11.72
C LEU A 680 -4.10 14.44 -12.28
N HIS A 681 -3.97 15.40 -13.20
CA HIS A 681 -5.02 15.86 -14.10
C HIS A 681 -4.62 15.46 -15.52
N HIS A 682 -5.38 14.60 -16.18
CA HIS A 682 -5.24 14.42 -17.63
C HIS A 682 -6.51 14.76 -18.39
N GLY A 683 -6.35 15.15 -19.65
CA GLY A 683 -7.46 15.46 -20.53
C GLY A 683 -7.12 15.25 -22.00
N THR A 684 -8.17 15.17 -22.80
CA THR A 684 -8.09 15.02 -24.25
C THR A 684 -8.23 16.38 -24.95
N CYS A 685 -7.87 16.52 -26.21
CA CYS A 685 -8.20 17.69 -27.03
C CYS A 685 -8.47 17.28 -28.47
N LEU A 686 -9.72 17.40 -28.92
CA LEU A 686 -10.17 17.05 -30.26
C LEU A 686 -9.76 18.15 -31.27
N LEU A 687 -8.58 18.01 -31.85
CA LEU A 687 -8.04 18.98 -32.80
C LEU A 687 -8.64 18.77 -34.20
N SER A 688 -8.50 17.57 -34.75
CA SER A 688 -8.76 17.26 -36.17
C SER A 688 -9.16 15.80 -36.44
N SER A 689 -9.66 15.07 -35.43
CA SER A 689 -10.03 13.64 -35.54
C SER A 689 -10.87 13.33 -36.80
N PRO A 690 -10.40 12.44 -37.71
CA PRO A 690 -11.17 12.01 -38.87
C PRO A 690 -12.33 11.09 -38.46
N ASN A 691 -12.24 10.43 -37.29
CA ASN A 691 -13.28 9.54 -36.79
C ASN A 691 -14.46 10.25 -36.13
N LEU A 692 -14.44 11.59 -35.99
CA LEU A 692 -15.51 12.37 -35.33
C LEU A 692 -16.95 11.94 -35.71
N PRO A 693 -17.30 11.63 -36.99
CA PRO A 693 -18.64 11.13 -37.35
C PRO A 693 -18.94 9.69 -36.88
N ARG A 694 -17.90 8.87 -36.67
CA ARG A 694 -17.98 7.46 -36.23
C ARG A 694 -18.00 7.32 -34.72
N ILE A 695 -17.35 8.21 -33.94
CA ILE A 695 -17.22 8.13 -32.46
C ILE A 695 -18.56 7.80 -31.78
N GLY A 696 -19.63 8.51 -32.16
CA GLY A 696 -20.96 8.31 -31.58
C GLY A 696 -21.58 6.93 -31.80
N ARG A 697 -21.10 6.13 -32.76
CA ARG A 697 -21.53 4.73 -32.99
C ARG A 697 -20.80 3.74 -32.09
N PHE A 698 -19.53 4.03 -31.76
CA PHE A 698 -18.70 3.20 -30.89
C PHE A 698 -19.05 3.41 -29.40
N LEU A 699 -19.46 4.62 -29.01
CA LEU A 699 -19.81 4.98 -27.61
C LEU A 699 -21.32 4.90 -27.30
N ARG A 700 -22.04 4.04 -28.04
CA ARG A 700 -23.46 3.72 -27.83
C ARG A 700 -23.62 2.21 -27.83
N SER A 701 -23.59 1.62 -26.65
CA SER A 701 -23.78 0.17 -26.51
C SER A 701 -25.21 -0.25 -26.85
N PRO A 702 -25.42 -1.32 -27.65
CA PRO A 702 -26.74 -1.93 -27.80
C PRO A 702 -27.26 -2.58 -26.50
N ALA A 703 -26.41 -2.80 -25.48
CA ALA A 703 -26.82 -3.30 -24.17
C ALA A 703 -27.27 -2.22 -23.18
N GLU A 704 -27.07 -0.93 -23.49
CA GLU A 704 -27.46 0.20 -22.63
C GLU A 704 -28.95 0.17 -22.15
N PRO A 705 -29.95 -0.19 -22.99
CA PRO A 705 -31.34 -0.27 -22.55
C PRO A 705 -31.62 -1.42 -21.56
N PHE A 706 -30.71 -2.40 -21.47
CA PHE A 706 -30.89 -3.63 -20.69
C PHE A 706 -30.03 -3.69 -19.43
N ILE A 707 -29.00 -2.83 -19.32
CA ILE A 707 -28.08 -2.80 -18.19
C ILE A 707 -28.49 -1.72 -17.17
N LYS A 708 -28.52 -2.11 -15.89
CA LYS A 708 -28.48 -1.22 -14.73
C LYS A 708 -27.17 -1.43 -14.00
N ALA A 709 -26.26 -0.47 -14.10
CA ALA A 709 -24.96 -0.51 -13.42
C ALA A 709 -24.98 0.29 -12.10
N ARG A 710 -24.10 -0.08 -11.17
CA ARG A 710 -23.83 0.68 -9.92
C ARG A 710 -22.56 1.54 -9.99
N GLY A 711 -21.96 1.67 -11.18
CA GLY A 711 -20.75 2.45 -11.44
C GLY A 711 -21.02 3.90 -11.85
N VAL A 712 -19.96 4.64 -12.19
CA VAL A 712 -20.06 6.04 -12.67
C VAL A 712 -20.45 6.05 -14.16
N GLU A 713 -21.64 6.57 -14.46
CA GLU A 713 -22.16 6.72 -15.83
C GLU A 713 -21.43 7.82 -16.62
N SER A 714 -21.20 7.62 -17.92
CA SER A 714 -20.69 8.69 -18.80
C SER A 714 -21.72 9.78 -19.09
N VAL A 715 -21.33 11.04 -18.87
CA VAL A 715 -22.14 12.21 -19.24
C VAL A 715 -21.94 12.56 -20.72
N ARG A 716 -22.88 12.12 -21.57
CA ARG A 716 -22.87 12.40 -23.02
C ARG A 716 -22.92 13.90 -23.30
N SER A 717 -22.13 14.33 -24.29
CA SER A 717 -22.02 15.72 -24.72
C SER A 717 -21.85 15.79 -26.23
N ARG A 718 -22.34 16.85 -26.89
CA ARG A 718 -22.05 17.09 -28.31
C ARG A 718 -20.59 17.54 -28.42
N ILE A 719 -19.84 16.93 -29.34
CA ILE A 719 -18.41 17.18 -29.56
C ILE A 719 -18.17 17.81 -30.93
N ARG A 720 -17.01 18.48 -31.09
CA ARG A 720 -16.55 19.03 -32.37
C ARG A 720 -15.02 19.02 -32.42
N ASN A 721 -14.44 18.95 -33.61
CA ASN A 721 -13.03 19.27 -33.82
C ASN A 721 -12.81 20.79 -33.71
N VAL A 722 -11.67 21.19 -33.12
CA VAL A 722 -11.22 22.59 -33.04
C VAL A 722 -10.82 23.13 -34.42
N GLY A 723 -10.24 22.29 -35.28
CA GLY A 723 -9.80 22.65 -36.63
C GLY A 723 -8.29 22.81 -36.79
N ILE A 724 -7.51 22.74 -35.72
CA ILE A 724 -6.04 22.73 -35.76
C ILE A 724 -5.57 21.44 -36.42
N GLN A 725 -4.88 21.54 -37.57
CA GLN A 725 -4.44 20.36 -38.33
C GLN A 725 -3.12 19.78 -37.81
N ASP A 726 -2.17 20.64 -37.43
CA ASP A 726 -0.86 20.22 -36.90
C ASP A 726 -0.93 20.03 -35.38
N THR A 727 -0.84 18.77 -34.95
CA THR A 727 -0.78 18.40 -33.53
C THR A 727 0.47 18.96 -32.83
N LYS A 728 1.60 19.13 -33.54
CA LYS A 728 2.83 19.71 -32.99
C LYS A 728 2.71 21.20 -32.73
N GLN A 729 1.88 21.93 -33.48
CA GLN A 729 1.56 23.32 -33.19
C GLN A 729 0.81 23.44 -31.85
N PHE A 730 -0.14 22.54 -31.58
CA PHE A 730 -0.86 22.49 -30.31
C PHE A 730 0.04 22.07 -29.14
N GLU A 731 0.83 21.01 -29.28
CA GLU A 731 1.78 20.57 -28.24
C GLU A 731 2.72 21.72 -27.82
N LYS A 732 3.30 22.45 -28.79
CA LYS A 732 4.17 23.62 -28.52
C LYS A 732 3.44 24.75 -27.79
N ALA A 733 2.18 25.01 -28.11
CA ALA A 733 1.38 26.03 -27.41
C ALA A 733 1.11 25.63 -25.95
N VAL A 734 0.84 24.34 -25.69
CA VAL A 734 0.64 23.83 -24.31
C VAL A 734 1.95 23.88 -23.52
N VAL A 735 3.08 23.49 -24.11
CA VAL A 735 4.41 23.62 -23.49
C VAL A 735 4.74 25.09 -23.16
N ALA A 736 4.44 26.02 -24.07
CA ALA A 736 4.67 27.45 -23.84
C ALA A 736 3.79 28.02 -22.71
N GLU A 737 2.53 27.60 -22.57
CA GLU A 737 1.67 28.00 -21.46
C GLU A 737 2.07 27.35 -20.13
N PHE A 738 2.53 26.10 -20.15
CA PHE A 738 3.08 25.43 -18.95
C PHE A 738 4.33 26.15 -18.44
N GLY A 739 5.27 26.50 -19.33
CA GLY A 739 6.45 27.29 -18.98
C GLY A 739 6.13 28.69 -18.44
N LYS A 740 5.06 29.34 -18.91
CA LYS A 740 4.58 30.61 -18.34
C LYS A 740 3.99 30.45 -16.93
N MET A 741 3.36 29.31 -16.63
CA MET A 741 2.77 29.05 -15.32
C MET A 741 3.80 28.73 -14.25
N TYR A 742 4.81 27.92 -14.59
CA TYR A 742 5.71 27.32 -13.60
C TYR A 742 7.16 27.80 -13.70
N GLY A 743 7.62 28.28 -14.87
CA GLY A 743 8.97 28.78 -15.08
C GLY A 743 9.75 28.04 -16.16
N ALA A 744 11.08 28.18 -16.15
CA ALA A 744 11.96 27.39 -17.00
C ALA A 744 11.93 25.92 -16.54
N PHE A 745 11.91 25.00 -17.50
CA PHE A 745 11.90 23.56 -17.24
C PHE A 745 13.34 23.01 -17.12
N ASP A 746 13.53 22.08 -16.19
CA ASP A 746 14.80 21.40 -15.92
C ASP A 746 15.04 20.25 -16.92
N VAL A 747 13.96 19.57 -17.34
CA VAL A 747 13.98 18.46 -18.30
C VAL A 747 12.96 18.67 -19.41
N GLU A 748 13.41 18.48 -20.66
CA GLU A 748 12.56 18.27 -21.84
C GLU A 748 13.02 16.98 -22.54
N ALA A 749 12.16 15.97 -22.63
CA ALA A 749 12.50 14.66 -23.17
C ALA A 749 11.40 14.05 -24.05
N GLU A 750 11.79 13.38 -25.13
CA GLU A 750 10.88 12.62 -25.98
C GLU A 750 10.99 11.11 -25.66
N LEU A 751 9.88 10.47 -25.29
CA LEU A 751 9.85 9.06 -24.86
C LEU A 751 9.32 8.14 -25.98
N GLY A 752 10.09 7.13 -26.35
CA GLY A 752 9.78 6.13 -27.36
C GLY A 752 9.30 4.79 -26.81
N GLU A 753 9.07 3.84 -27.71
CA GLU A 753 8.71 2.46 -27.37
C GLU A 753 9.91 1.70 -26.79
N GLU A 754 11.11 1.95 -27.33
CA GLU A 754 12.38 1.43 -26.79
C GLU A 754 12.63 1.85 -25.34
N ASP A 755 12.25 3.07 -24.95
CA ASP A 755 12.39 3.55 -23.56
C ASP A 755 11.39 2.85 -22.62
N ALA A 756 10.16 2.66 -23.09
CA ALA A 756 9.14 1.89 -22.37
C ALA A 756 9.55 0.42 -22.18
N GLU A 757 10.28 -0.14 -23.15
CA GLU A 757 10.87 -1.48 -23.07
C GLU A 757 12.13 -1.58 -22.20
N GLN A 758 12.70 -0.48 -21.71
CA GLN A 758 13.82 -0.51 -20.77
C GLN A 758 13.35 -0.45 -19.30
N VAL A 759 12.14 0.06 -19.04
CA VAL A 759 11.62 0.23 -17.67
C VAL A 759 10.65 -0.90 -17.29
N GLU A 760 11.08 -1.83 -16.44
CA GLU A 760 10.27 -3.02 -16.08
C GLU A 760 8.94 -2.67 -15.39
N ARG A 761 8.84 -1.53 -14.68
CA ARG A 761 7.56 -1.03 -14.15
C ARG A 761 6.58 -0.63 -15.25
N VAL A 762 7.07 -0.05 -16.36
CA VAL A 762 6.26 0.31 -17.53
C VAL A 762 5.82 -0.96 -18.26
N LYS A 763 6.71 -1.95 -18.47
CA LYS A 763 6.34 -3.28 -18.99
C LYS A 763 5.26 -3.97 -18.16
N LYS A 764 5.39 -3.99 -16.83
CA LYS A 764 4.36 -4.53 -15.94
C LYS A 764 3.04 -3.75 -16.09
N GLY A 765 3.12 -2.42 -16.22
CA GLY A 765 1.97 -1.57 -16.50
C GLY A 765 1.27 -1.91 -17.81
N ILE A 766 2.02 -2.17 -18.89
CA ILE A 766 1.50 -2.55 -20.22
C ILE A 766 0.79 -3.90 -20.12
N ARG A 767 1.46 -4.93 -19.60
CA ARG A 767 0.89 -6.28 -19.40
C ARG A 767 -0.38 -6.26 -18.53
N GLU A 768 -0.45 -5.39 -17.53
CA GLU A 768 -1.68 -5.17 -16.75
C GLU A 768 -2.78 -4.54 -17.63
N LEU A 769 -2.51 -3.45 -18.35
CA LEU A 769 -3.52 -2.74 -19.15
C LEU A 769 -4.06 -3.56 -20.33
N GLU A 770 -3.26 -4.47 -20.89
CA GLU A 770 -3.65 -5.43 -21.93
C GLU A 770 -4.46 -6.61 -21.38
N SER A 771 -4.37 -6.88 -20.08
CA SER A 771 -5.03 -8.04 -19.47
C SER A 771 -6.56 -7.91 -19.46
N ARG A 772 -7.25 -9.03 -19.72
CA ARG A 772 -8.72 -9.09 -19.71
C ARG A 772 -9.28 -8.87 -18.30
N ASP A 773 -8.56 -9.31 -17.27
CA ASP A 773 -8.87 -9.07 -15.86
C ASP A 773 -8.82 -7.58 -15.48
N TRP A 774 -7.98 -6.79 -16.16
CA TRP A 774 -7.98 -5.35 -15.99
C TRP A 774 -9.09 -4.68 -16.80
N ILE A 775 -9.19 -4.98 -18.10
CA ILE A 775 -10.16 -4.33 -19.00
C ILE A 775 -11.60 -4.64 -18.55
N TYR A 776 -11.91 -5.90 -18.22
CA TYR A 776 -13.26 -6.36 -17.90
C TYR A 776 -13.44 -6.74 -16.42
N GLY A 777 -12.46 -7.40 -15.79
CA GLY A 777 -12.54 -7.83 -14.37
C GLY A 777 -12.64 -6.70 -13.36
N GLN A 778 -12.31 -5.47 -13.74
CA GLN A 778 -12.52 -4.27 -12.92
C GLN A 778 -13.95 -3.70 -12.97
N THR A 779 -14.88 -4.35 -13.68
CA THR A 779 -16.28 -3.88 -13.82
C THR A 779 -17.06 -4.05 -12.50
N PRO A 780 -17.65 -2.98 -11.93
CA PRO A 780 -18.52 -3.07 -10.75
C PRO A 780 -19.77 -3.92 -10.99
N LEU A 781 -20.47 -4.27 -9.90
CA LEU A 781 -21.76 -4.98 -9.97
C LEU A 781 -22.75 -4.27 -10.90
N PHE A 782 -23.33 -5.03 -11.83
CA PHE A 782 -24.44 -4.61 -12.67
C PHE A 782 -25.42 -5.75 -12.91
N THR A 783 -26.66 -5.37 -13.23
CA THR A 783 -27.75 -6.28 -13.60
C THR A 783 -28.08 -6.06 -15.06
N PHE A 784 -28.12 -7.14 -15.84
CA PHE A 784 -28.68 -7.16 -17.19
C PHE A 784 -30.09 -7.75 -17.10
N SER A 785 -31.10 -7.11 -17.70
CA SER A 785 -32.46 -7.66 -17.76
C SER A 785 -33.22 -7.24 -19.01
N THR A 786 -33.83 -8.22 -19.68
CA THR A 786 -34.70 -8.01 -20.85
C THR A 786 -36.11 -7.54 -20.51
N HIS A 787 -36.42 -7.37 -19.22
CA HIS A 787 -37.71 -6.87 -18.74
C HIS A 787 -37.52 -5.85 -17.59
N PRO A 788 -38.47 -4.94 -17.35
CA PRO A 788 -38.45 -4.04 -16.20
C PRO A 788 -38.49 -4.82 -14.87
N PHE A 789 -37.84 -4.28 -13.85
CA PHE A 789 -37.81 -4.84 -12.49
C PHE A 789 -37.73 -3.73 -11.44
N GLU A 790 -37.79 -4.07 -10.15
CA GLU A 790 -37.96 -3.10 -9.05
C GLU A 790 -36.90 -1.98 -9.01
N GLU A 791 -35.61 -2.30 -9.25
CA GLU A 791 -34.53 -1.30 -9.26
C GLU A 791 -34.39 -0.55 -10.62
N ASP A 792 -35.12 -0.96 -11.66
CA ASP A 792 -35.07 -0.37 -13.01
C ASP A 792 -36.37 -0.61 -13.80
N ALA A 793 -37.30 0.34 -13.65
CA ALA A 793 -38.61 0.33 -14.30
C ALA A 793 -38.61 0.80 -15.77
N ARG A 794 -37.46 1.07 -16.40
CA ARG A 794 -37.42 1.53 -17.81
C ARG A 794 -38.04 0.48 -18.74
N GLU A 795 -38.91 0.89 -19.66
CA GLU A 795 -39.39 0.00 -20.72
C GLU A 795 -38.23 -0.52 -21.57
N ARG A 796 -38.35 -1.77 -22.04
CA ARG A 796 -37.29 -2.46 -22.78
C ARG A 796 -37.64 -2.53 -24.27
N PRO A 797 -36.65 -2.40 -25.18
CA PRO A 797 -36.88 -2.60 -26.61
C PRO A 797 -37.48 -3.98 -26.93
N THR A 798 -38.27 -4.05 -28.00
CA THR A 798 -38.88 -5.30 -28.47
C THR A 798 -37.83 -6.37 -28.78
N LEU A 799 -37.99 -7.55 -28.18
CA LEU A 799 -37.09 -8.70 -28.37
C LEU A 799 -37.46 -9.50 -29.63
N PRO A 800 -36.50 -10.21 -30.27
CA PRO A 800 -36.78 -11.03 -31.44
C PRO A 800 -37.58 -12.30 -31.14
N ALA A 801 -37.68 -12.70 -29.86
CA ALA A 801 -38.48 -13.81 -29.38
C ALA A 801 -39.01 -13.51 -27.97
N ASN A 802 -40.08 -14.19 -27.56
CA ASN A 802 -40.77 -13.93 -26.29
C ASN A 802 -40.09 -14.62 -25.09
N PHE A 803 -38.89 -14.17 -24.73
CA PHE A 803 -38.14 -14.67 -23.57
C PHE A 803 -37.84 -13.58 -22.54
N LYS A 804 -37.74 -13.97 -21.28
CA LYS A 804 -37.31 -13.12 -20.17
C LYS A 804 -35.97 -13.62 -19.66
N LEU A 805 -34.92 -12.82 -19.81
CA LEU A 805 -33.58 -13.15 -19.35
C LEU A 805 -33.10 -12.06 -18.39
N SER A 806 -32.53 -12.47 -17.27
CA SER A 806 -31.76 -11.56 -16.40
C SER A 806 -30.54 -12.23 -15.81
N PHE A 807 -29.49 -11.45 -15.58
CA PHE A 807 -28.30 -11.90 -14.86
C PHE A 807 -27.68 -10.77 -14.05
N GLU A 808 -27.01 -11.13 -12.95
CA GLU A 808 -26.13 -10.22 -12.22
C GLU A 808 -24.68 -10.58 -12.49
N SER A 809 -23.84 -9.58 -12.73
CA SER A 809 -22.41 -9.77 -12.95
C SER A 809 -21.58 -8.78 -12.13
N ARG A 810 -20.52 -9.29 -11.50
CA ARG A 810 -19.57 -8.53 -10.69
C ARG A 810 -18.16 -8.98 -11.05
N HIS A 811 -17.26 -8.04 -11.33
CA HIS A 811 -15.93 -8.36 -11.87
C HIS A 811 -16.01 -9.19 -13.17
N GLY A 812 -17.10 -9.00 -13.94
CA GLY A 812 -17.48 -9.80 -15.11
C GLY A 812 -17.91 -11.23 -14.85
N LEU A 813 -17.79 -11.75 -13.62
CA LEU A 813 -18.28 -13.08 -13.25
C LEU A 813 -19.82 -13.06 -13.15
N ILE A 814 -20.51 -14.00 -13.79
CA ILE A 814 -21.98 -14.15 -13.69
C ILE A 814 -22.34 -14.82 -12.34
N GLN A 815 -22.96 -14.06 -11.44
CA GLN A 815 -23.31 -14.50 -10.08
C GLN A 815 -24.75 -14.99 -9.94
N GLN A 816 -25.65 -14.55 -10.83
CA GLN A 816 -27.04 -14.99 -10.92
C GLN A 816 -27.43 -15.07 -12.40
N PHE A 817 -28.24 -16.06 -12.80
CA PHE A 817 -28.77 -16.16 -14.17
C PHE A 817 -30.16 -16.80 -14.19
N THR A 818 -31.09 -16.15 -14.90
CA THR A 818 -32.45 -16.63 -15.16
C THR A 818 -32.80 -16.53 -16.65
N LEU A 819 -33.58 -17.50 -17.15
CA LEU A 819 -34.15 -17.49 -18.50
C LEU A 819 -35.51 -18.20 -18.50
N ASP A 820 -36.57 -17.45 -18.75
CA ASP A 820 -37.97 -17.89 -18.79
C ASP A 820 -38.62 -17.57 -20.16
N GLY A 821 -39.81 -18.14 -20.40
CA GLY A 821 -40.62 -17.90 -21.62
C GLY A 821 -40.33 -18.86 -22.79
N ILE A 822 -39.41 -19.81 -22.59
CA ILE A 822 -38.96 -20.76 -23.62
C ILE A 822 -39.34 -22.19 -23.22
N SER A 823 -39.95 -22.94 -24.15
CA SER A 823 -40.58 -24.23 -23.84
C SER A 823 -39.62 -25.40 -23.60
N SER A 824 -38.35 -25.27 -23.99
CA SER A 824 -37.36 -26.37 -23.98
C SER A 824 -36.42 -26.38 -22.76
N ALA A 825 -36.37 -25.28 -22.00
CA ALA A 825 -35.37 -25.10 -20.95
C ALA A 825 -35.64 -25.98 -19.71
N LYS A 826 -34.58 -26.61 -19.17
CA LYS A 826 -34.52 -27.09 -17.77
C LYS A 826 -33.82 -26.02 -16.93
N PRO A 827 -34.55 -25.10 -16.26
CA PRO A 827 -33.95 -23.82 -15.81
C PRO A 827 -32.80 -24.00 -14.81
N LYS A 828 -32.89 -24.99 -13.92
CA LYS A 828 -31.84 -25.31 -12.93
C LYS A 828 -30.53 -25.81 -13.55
N THR A 829 -30.61 -26.54 -14.67
CA THR A 829 -29.41 -27.06 -15.37
C THR A 829 -28.72 -25.94 -16.14
N LEU A 830 -29.52 -25.13 -16.87
CA LEU A 830 -29.02 -24.01 -17.65
C LEU A 830 -28.35 -22.94 -16.77
N SER A 831 -29.00 -22.57 -15.66
CA SER A 831 -28.43 -21.61 -14.70
C SER A 831 -27.09 -22.12 -14.16
N LYS A 832 -26.99 -23.38 -13.72
CA LYS A 832 -25.74 -23.98 -13.23
C LYS A 832 -24.59 -23.99 -14.26
N ALA A 833 -24.89 -24.04 -15.56
CA ALA A 833 -23.86 -24.01 -16.61
C ALA A 833 -23.37 -22.59 -16.97
N ILE A 834 -24.08 -21.56 -16.53
CA ILE A 834 -23.78 -20.15 -16.85
C ILE A 834 -23.26 -19.39 -15.63
N LEU A 835 -23.67 -19.78 -14.41
CA LEU A 835 -23.05 -19.32 -13.17
C LEU A 835 -21.53 -19.57 -13.18
N ASP A 836 -20.81 -18.67 -12.51
CA ASP A 836 -19.34 -18.67 -12.40
C ASP A 836 -18.60 -18.60 -13.75
N SER A 837 -19.28 -18.20 -14.84
CA SER A 837 -18.66 -17.90 -16.13
C SER A 837 -18.20 -16.44 -16.16
N GLN A 838 -17.00 -16.17 -16.68
CA GLN A 838 -16.60 -14.79 -17.01
C GLN A 838 -17.33 -14.34 -18.28
N LEU A 839 -17.99 -13.19 -18.22
CA LEU A 839 -18.82 -12.66 -19.32
C LEU A 839 -17.99 -12.39 -20.60
N TRP A 840 -16.69 -12.12 -20.45
CA TRP A 840 -15.75 -11.94 -21.56
C TRP A 840 -15.16 -13.25 -22.10
N GLU A 841 -15.31 -14.38 -21.42
CA GLU A 841 -14.83 -15.69 -21.94
C GLU A 841 -15.87 -16.38 -22.82
N ILE A 842 -17.09 -15.84 -22.87
CA ILE A 842 -18.16 -16.35 -23.72
C ILE A 842 -17.86 -15.95 -25.18
N GLY A 843 -17.39 -16.94 -25.96
CA GLY A 843 -17.10 -16.79 -27.38
C GLY A 843 -18.37 -16.58 -28.21
N ASP A 844 -19.27 -17.56 -28.18
CA ASP A 844 -20.61 -17.47 -28.77
C ASP A 844 -21.68 -17.89 -27.75
N TRP A 845 -22.64 -16.99 -27.49
CA TRP A 845 -23.75 -17.25 -26.59
C TRP A 845 -24.66 -18.41 -27.04
N THR A 846 -24.77 -18.66 -28.35
CA THR A 846 -25.50 -19.80 -28.93
C THR A 846 -24.91 -21.12 -28.45
N GLU A 847 -23.58 -21.23 -28.51
CA GLU A 847 -22.85 -22.42 -28.08
C GLU A 847 -22.89 -22.56 -26.56
N ARG A 848 -22.75 -21.46 -25.82
CA ARG A 848 -22.83 -21.47 -24.35
C ARG A 848 -24.21 -21.90 -23.85
N LEU A 849 -25.29 -21.40 -24.44
CA LEU A 849 -26.66 -21.78 -24.10
C LEU A 849 -26.97 -23.24 -24.48
N ARG A 850 -26.51 -23.70 -25.66
CA ARG A 850 -26.59 -25.11 -26.08
C ARG A 850 -25.86 -26.03 -25.10
N ALA A 851 -24.63 -25.68 -24.70
CA ALA A 851 -23.85 -26.43 -23.71
C ALA A 851 -24.54 -26.48 -22.32
N GLY A 852 -25.31 -25.44 -21.98
CA GLY A 852 -26.19 -25.42 -20.81
C GLY A 852 -27.48 -26.25 -20.94
N GLY A 853 -27.70 -26.93 -22.07
CA GLY A 853 -28.83 -27.83 -22.29
C GLY A 853 -30.09 -27.16 -22.86
N LEU A 854 -29.95 -26.01 -23.53
CA LEU A 854 -31.04 -25.39 -24.29
C LEU A 854 -31.11 -25.97 -25.71
N GLU A 855 -32.31 -26.22 -26.24
CA GLU A 855 -32.48 -26.79 -27.60
C GLU A 855 -32.00 -25.84 -28.70
N ASP A 856 -31.49 -26.40 -29.81
CA ASP A 856 -30.81 -25.65 -30.88
C ASP A 856 -31.56 -24.43 -31.41
N LYS A 857 -32.89 -24.56 -31.58
CA LYS A 857 -33.74 -23.46 -32.08
C LYS A 857 -33.74 -22.27 -31.10
N ASP A 858 -33.89 -22.56 -29.82
CA ASP A 858 -34.02 -21.54 -28.78
C ASP A 858 -32.66 -20.98 -28.37
N ALA A 859 -31.64 -21.84 -28.31
CA ALA A 859 -30.24 -21.43 -28.18
C ALA A 859 -29.80 -20.51 -29.31
N SER A 860 -30.23 -20.77 -30.56
CA SER A 860 -29.98 -19.87 -31.70
C SER A 860 -30.73 -18.55 -31.55
N ALA A 861 -32.02 -18.57 -31.20
CA ALA A 861 -32.83 -17.35 -31.08
C ALA A 861 -32.32 -16.40 -29.98
N VAL A 862 -32.00 -16.93 -28.79
CA VAL A 862 -31.48 -16.12 -27.67
C VAL A 862 -29.99 -15.81 -27.87
N GLY A 863 -29.19 -16.79 -28.29
CA GLY A 863 -27.75 -16.67 -28.44
C GLY A 863 -27.34 -15.67 -29.52
N GLN A 864 -27.96 -15.70 -30.70
CA GLN A 864 -27.68 -14.72 -31.76
C GLN A 864 -28.04 -13.30 -31.34
N TRP A 865 -29.08 -13.12 -30.51
CA TRP A 865 -29.44 -11.83 -29.95
C TRP A 865 -28.48 -11.37 -28.85
N LEU A 866 -28.07 -12.23 -27.91
CA LEU A 866 -27.06 -11.90 -26.91
C LEU A 866 -25.72 -11.54 -27.57
N ASN A 867 -25.32 -12.25 -28.62
CA ASN A 867 -24.14 -11.94 -29.42
C ASN A 867 -24.20 -10.54 -30.06
N SER A 868 -25.37 -10.08 -30.52
CA SER A 868 -25.53 -8.76 -31.13
C SER A 868 -25.68 -7.61 -30.12
N VAL A 869 -25.85 -7.94 -28.83
CA VAL A 869 -26.03 -6.97 -27.73
C VAL A 869 -24.79 -6.88 -26.83
N LEU A 870 -24.22 -8.02 -26.42
CA LEU A 870 -23.05 -8.11 -25.53
C LEU A 870 -21.73 -8.34 -26.27
N GLY A 871 -21.79 -8.78 -27.52
CA GLY A 871 -20.63 -9.10 -28.35
C GLY A 871 -20.31 -10.60 -28.40
N LYS A 872 -19.33 -10.94 -29.24
CA LYS A 872 -18.69 -12.26 -29.34
C LYS A 872 -17.21 -12.15 -29.02
N THR A 873 -16.68 -13.07 -28.24
CA THR A 873 -15.23 -13.15 -28.05
C THR A 873 -14.63 -14.06 -29.12
N GLN A 874 -13.69 -13.54 -29.91
CA GLN A 874 -12.79 -14.40 -30.67
C GLN A 874 -11.85 -15.09 -29.66
N VAL A 875 -11.86 -16.43 -29.67
CA VAL A 875 -11.02 -17.30 -28.83
C VAL A 875 -9.72 -17.62 -29.56
#